data_AF-A0A176YPL6-F1
#
_entry.id   AF-A0A176YPL6-F1
#
_cell.length_a   1.000
_cell.length_b   1.000
_cell.length_c   1.000
_cell.angle_alpha   90.00
_cell.angle_beta   90.00
_cell.angle_gamma   90.00
#
_symmetry.space_group_name_H-M   'P 1'
#
loop_
_entity.id
_entity.type
_entity.pdbx_description
1 polymer ?
#
loop_
_entity_poly.entity_id
_entity_poly.type
_entity_poly.pdbx_seq_one_letter_code
_entity_poly.pdbx_strand_id
1 'polypeptide(L)'
;MTDPAITYSPVPRSSPALKRTLNDILGGSAASVLTVTFGLSYALLIFAGPLSPYLSYGIAATFISSAVLAAVVAFGSSLPFAVAAPDSSTAAVTGILAASLVEHIEAANLSTPLLSPVLITLGLSTILTGVTLCGLGLTRMGRAIRYVPYPVVGGFLGATGLLIVMGAIRVIAGHPVQLGTLLHFTSGITLSELAAACAMALVLYLTWHRSRSPFGLPIILVGGMLTAHVAFWIAGVSPEEARSLGWTFQPPPPAAFMLPWHTDGFVHYPWFAVPDLLGNLVAVIFVTASSALFGTTGIEVAVHREANLERELNVTGAANILSGALGGYAGCISVSRSILNFSSGGRGRISGLTVAAISLLMLAVAPDLLGFMPKFVLGGLLLYLGADQLHKWIIESRKRLSKLEYLSLIAIIVIIVAWGFVPGILIGVIIGCATFAFSAARVESIKYSFDGSEYRSSLDRSRDDQEVLLAHGGKIQGLNLQSYLFFGSANRLYQHVKQLLQKRPECRYLLFDFKLVTGVDSSAAYSFAQIKRSARDLGVELILVHLSAAAEKVLRSSDFIGEGVTIIPELDHALEWCENEIISQHQGLTQEEASLRDWFAGILDSERDADELIRRCQRLEVEAGEVIVNAGDPADSMHFILDGRVGIMVPAEDDRTTRVRSLGRYTTIGEMGLVAHTPRSATIQAEVASVLYVLNTHQFDAIRDEDPDLSHKLLTYFVSVMAERLSFANRTIAVLRR
;
A
#
# COMPACT_ATOMS: atom_id res chain seq x y z
N MET A 1 -33.01 23.83 -74.36
CA MET A 1 -33.85 23.50 -73.19
C MET A 1 -32.92 23.07 -72.07
N THR A 2 -32.63 23.98 -71.15
CA THR A 2 -31.76 23.82 -69.99
C THR A 2 -32.65 23.57 -68.77
N ASP A 3 -32.53 22.41 -68.15
CA ASP A 3 -33.20 22.06 -66.89
C ASP A 3 -32.29 22.46 -65.71
N PRO A 4 -32.78 23.12 -64.65
CA PRO A 4 -31.92 23.75 -63.65
C PRO A 4 -31.48 22.75 -62.56
N ALA A 5 -30.27 22.98 -62.07
CA ALA A 5 -29.61 22.21 -61.02
C ALA A 5 -30.42 22.17 -59.71
N ILE A 6 -30.74 20.95 -59.26
CA ILE A 6 -31.18 20.69 -57.89
C ILE A 6 -29.95 20.87 -56.98
N THR A 7 -29.92 21.98 -56.25
CA THR A 7 -28.94 22.26 -55.21
C THR A 7 -29.32 21.49 -53.95
N TYR A 8 -28.57 20.44 -53.62
CA TYR A 8 -28.64 19.82 -52.29
C TYR A 8 -28.09 20.82 -51.25
N SER A 9 -28.97 21.42 -50.45
CA SER A 9 -28.56 22.13 -49.25
C SER A 9 -28.00 21.11 -48.24
N PRO A 10 -26.75 21.28 -47.74
CA PRO A 10 -26.26 20.42 -46.67
C PRO A 10 -27.04 20.76 -45.39
N VAL A 11 -27.68 19.75 -44.79
CA VAL A 11 -28.25 19.82 -43.45
C VAL A 11 -27.22 20.44 -42.49
N PRO A 12 -27.56 21.47 -41.70
CA PRO A 12 -26.59 22.11 -40.82
C PRO A 12 -26.08 21.10 -39.79
N ARG A 13 -24.80 20.71 -39.91
CA ARG A 13 -24.12 19.88 -38.90
C ARG A 13 -24.08 20.70 -37.60
N SER A 14 -24.75 20.20 -36.56
CA SER A 14 -24.78 20.81 -35.22
C SER A 14 -23.37 21.19 -34.76
N SER A 15 -23.21 22.40 -34.19
CA SER A 15 -21.90 22.85 -33.70
C SER A 15 -21.35 21.90 -32.62
N PRO A 16 -20.02 21.68 -32.56
CA PRO A 16 -19.40 20.77 -31.58
C PRO A 16 -19.75 21.14 -30.13
N ALA A 17 -19.94 22.43 -29.85
CA ALA A 17 -20.36 22.94 -28.55
C ALA A 17 -21.80 22.52 -28.21
N LEU A 18 -22.74 22.66 -29.15
CA LEU A 18 -24.13 22.26 -28.94
C LEU A 18 -24.25 20.75 -28.68
N LYS A 19 -23.53 19.93 -29.46
CA LYS A 19 -23.49 18.47 -29.26
C LYS A 19 -22.93 18.10 -27.89
N ARG A 20 -21.90 18.80 -27.42
CA ARG A 20 -21.33 18.59 -26.08
C ARG A 20 -22.32 18.95 -24.98
N THR A 21 -22.98 20.10 -25.08
CA THR A 21 -24.00 20.53 -24.11
C THR A 21 -25.17 19.56 -24.07
N LEU A 22 -25.65 19.08 -25.22
CA LEU A 22 -26.71 18.08 -25.29
C LEU A 22 -26.31 16.78 -24.59
N ASN A 23 -25.09 16.29 -24.85
CA ASN A 23 -24.57 15.09 -24.19
C ASN A 23 -24.42 15.29 -22.67
N ASP A 24 -24.00 16.47 -22.22
CA ASP A 24 -23.92 16.80 -20.79
C ASP A 24 -25.31 16.81 -20.14
N ILE A 25 -26.33 17.39 -20.80
CA ILE A 25 -27.72 17.38 -20.32
C ILE A 25 -28.27 15.96 -20.26
N LEU A 26 -28.04 15.14 -21.30
CA LEU A 26 -28.49 13.75 -21.34
C LEU A 26 -27.81 12.91 -20.25
N GLY A 27 -26.49 13.03 -20.11
CA GLY A 27 -25.75 12.33 -19.07
C GLY A 27 -26.14 12.76 -17.65
N GLY A 28 -26.32 14.07 -17.45
CA GLY A 28 -26.82 14.61 -16.19
C GLY A 28 -28.22 14.11 -15.87
N SER A 29 -29.11 14.06 -16.87
CA SER A 29 -30.47 13.53 -16.71
C SER A 29 -30.47 12.05 -16.33
N ALA A 30 -29.61 11.24 -16.96
CA ALA A 30 -29.45 9.82 -16.60
C ALA A 30 -28.97 9.66 -15.14
N ALA A 31 -27.96 10.44 -14.73
CA ALA A 31 -27.48 10.43 -13.35
C ALA A 31 -28.55 10.92 -12.35
N SER A 32 -29.40 11.87 -12.73
CA SER A 32 -30.50 12.37 -11.91
C SER A 32 -31.50 11.27 -11.55
N VAL A 33 -31.79 10.32 -12.43
CA VAL A 33 -32.71 9.21 -12.10
C VAL A 33 -32.21 8.42 -10.89
N LEU A 34 -30.90 8.18 -10.80
CA LEU A 34 -30.27 7.57 -9.64
C LEU A 34 -30.27 8.51 -8.43
N THR A 35 -29.97 9.80 -8.63
CA THR A 35 -30.03 10.80 -7.54
C THR A 35 -31.42 10.84 -6.90
N VAL A 36 -32.49 10.85 -7.69
CA VAL A 36 -33.87 10.86 -7.22
C VAL A 36 -34.20 9.57 -6.48
N THR A 37 -33.94 8.41 -7.09
CA THR A 37 -34.37 7.13 -6.50
C THR A 37 -33.59 6.79 -5.22
N PHE A 38 -32.28 7.03 -5.22
CA PHE A 38 -31.45 6.90 -4.02
C PHE A 38 -31.83 7.94 -2.98
N GLY A 39 -32.03 9.20 -3.38
CA GLY A 39 -32.42 10.28 -2.48
C GLY A 39 -33.69 9.95 -1.70
N LEU A 40 -34.75 9.53 -2.40
CA LEU A 40 -36.01 9.13 -1.76
C LEU A 40 -35.81 7.94 -0.79
N SER A 41 -35.01 6.95 -1.19
CA SER A 41 -34.69 5.79 -0.34
C SER A 41 -33.92 6.19 0.93
N TYR A 42 -32.99 7.15 0.81
CA TYR A 42 -32.20 7.64 1.93
C TYR A 42 -33.00 8.55 2.86
N ALA A 43 -33.90 9.39 2.32
CA ALA A 43 -34.84 10.17 3.11
C ALA A 43 -35.71 9.25 3.98
N LEU A 44 -36.24 8.16 3.39
CA LEU A 44 -37.01 7.15 4.09
C LEU A 44 -36.21 6.44 5.18
N LEU A 45 -34.93 6.14 4.90
CA LEU A 45 -34.05 5.51 5.88
C LEU A 45 -33.79 6.41 7.10
N ILE A 46 -33.53 7.71 6.86
CA ILE A 46 -33.21 8.69 7.91
C ILE A 46 -34.47 9.06 8.72
N PHE A 47 -35.60 9.27 8.05
CA PHE A 47 -36.87 9.69 8.66
C PHE A 47 -37.83 8.52 8.93
N ALA A 48 -37.30 7.33 9.20
CA ALA A 48 -38.11 6.16 9.57
C ALA A 48 -38.61 6.24 11.03
N GLY A 49 -39.68 5.50 11.35
CA GLY A 49 -40.19 5.36 12.71
C GLY A 49 -40.78 6.67 13.27
N PRO A 50 -40.39 7.14 14.47
CA PRO A 50 -40.92 8.37 15.08
C PRO A 50 -40.76 9.62 14.20
N LEU A 51 -39.83 9.59 13.23
CA LEU A 51 -39.61 10.69 12.29
C LEU A 51 -40.47 10.62 11.02
N SER A 52 -41.25 9.54 10.83
CA SER A 52 -42.10 9.35 9.65
C SER A 52 -43.08 10.51 9.40
N PRO A 53 -43.70 11.15 10.42
CA PRO A 53 -44.55 12.33 10.19
C PRO A 53 -43.82 13.53 9.57
N TYR A 54 -42.49 13.57 9.71
CA TYR A 54 -41.63 14.64 9.22
C TYR A 54 -40.92 14.30 7.90
N LEU A 55 -41.32 13.22 7.22
CA LEU A 55 -40.66 12.73 6.02
C LEU A 55 -40.58 13.77 4.88
N SER A 56 -41.56 14.69 4.76
CA SER A 56 -41.49 15.77 3.76
C SER A 56 -40.28 16.68 3.97
N TYR A 57 -39.88 16.94 5.22
CA TYR A 57 -38.65 17.67 5.54
C TYR A 57 -37.40 16.86 5.20
N GLY A 58 -37.42 15.53 5.41
CA GLY A 58 -36.33 14.65 5.00
C GLY A 58 -36.13 14.60 3.50
N ILE A 59 -37.21 14.53 2.73
CA ILE A 59 -37.21 14.61 1.28
C ILE A 59 -36.64 15.96 0.83
N ALA A 60 -37.09 17.06 1.45
CA ALA A 60 -36.58 18.40 1.17
C ALA A 60 -35.07 18.51 1.44
N ALA A 61 -34.62 18.10 2.63
CA ALA A 61 -33.21 18.08 3.01
C ALA A 61 -32.36 17.26 2.02
N THR A 62 -32.89 16.13 1.53
CA THR A 62 -32.20 15.27 0.56
C THR A 62 -31.99 15.96 -0.78
N PHE A 63 -33.03 16.59 -1.32
CA PHE A 63 -32.96 17.24 -2.62
C PHE A 63 -32.19 18.56 -2.58
N ILE A 64 -32.23 19.27 -1.46
CA ILE A 64 -31.35 20.42 -1.21
C ILE A 64 -29.89 19.96 -1.16
N SER A 65 -29.59 18.92 -0.38
CA SER A 65 -28.24 18.36 -0.30
C SER A 65 -27.74 17.95 -1.69
N SER A 66 -28.58 17.23 -2.44
CA SER A 66 -28.25 16.77 -3.80
C SER A 66 -28.01 17.94 -4.75
N ALA A 67 -28.83 18.99 -4.69
CA ALA A 67 -28.67 20.19 -5.51
C ALA A 67 -27.37 20.92 -5.21
N VAL A 68 -27.09 21.18 -3.93
CA VAL A 68 -25.87 21.88 -3.48
C VAL A 68 -24.63 21.07 -3.80
N LEU A 69 -24.61 19.78 -3.43
CA LEU A 69 -23.49 18.88 -3.69
C LEU A 69 -23.18 18.81 -5.19
N ALA A 70 -24.19 18.57 -6.03
CA ALA A 70 -24.02 18.49 -7.46
C ALA A 70 -23.50 19.81 -8.07
N ALA A 71 -24.04 20.96 -7.64
CA ALA A 71 -23.62 22.26 -8.14
C ALA A 71 -22.18 22.61 -7.73
N VAL A 72 -21.84 22.47 -6.44
CA VAL A 72 -20.51 22.82 -5.93
C VAL A 72 -19.43 21.90 -6.53
N VAL A 73 -19.71 20.60 -6.63
CA VAL A 73 -18.80 19.65 -7.30
C VAL A 73 -18.69 19.92 -8.79
N ALA A 74 -19.78 20.27 -9.48
CA ALA A 74 -19.75 20.65 -10.89
C ALA A 74 -18.82 21.84 -11.15
N PHE A 75 -18.78 22.85 -10.28
CA PHE A 75 -17.88 23.99 -10.41
C PHE A 75 -16.45 23.69 -9.93
N GLY A 76 -16.33 23.01 -8.80
CA GLY A 76 -15.08 22.90 -8.06
C GLY A 76 -14.22 21.70 -8.44
N SER A 77 -14.82 20.57 -8.86
CA SER A 77 -14.09 19.30 -9.02
C SER A 77 -13.04 19.35 -10.12
N SER A 78 -11.96 18.60 -9.89
CA SER A 78 -10.95 18.22 -10.88
C SER A 78 -11.49 17.28 -11.96
N LEU A 79 -12.60 16.58 -11.69
CA LEU A 79 -13.34 15.74 -12.61
C LEU A 79 -14.64 16.45 -13.06
N PRO A 80 -14.68 17.13 -14.22
CA PRO A 80 -15.79 18.02 -14.58
C PRO A 80 -17.16 17.34 -14.75
N PHE A 81 -17.17 16.03 -14.94
CA PHE A 81 -18.37 15.20 -15.11
C PHE A 81 -18.78 14.49 -13.81
N ALA A 82 -18.04 14.67 -12.72
CA ALA A 82 -18.37 14.05 -11.44
C ALA A 82 -19.72 14.54 -10.92
N VAL A 83 -20.49 13.60 -10.35
CA VAL A 83 -21.78 13.87 -9.72
C VAL A 83 -21.68 13.52 -8.25
N ALA A 84 -22.09 14.46 -7.40
CA ALA A 84 -22.15 14.29 -5.96
C ALA A 84 -23.58 14.46 -5.45
N ALA A 85 -23.92 13.65 -4.46
CA ALA A 85 -25.20 13.63 -3.76
C ALA A 85 -25.02 12.76 -2.50
N PRO A 86 -25.99 12.72 -1.58
CA PRO A 86 -25.93 11.76 -0.49
C PRO A 86 -25.75 10.32 -0.99
N ASP A 87 -24.96 9.53 -0.28
CA ASP A 87 -24.62 8.15 -0.65
C ASP A 87 -25.12 7.16 0.41
N SER A 88 -25.19 5.87 0.07
CA SER A 88 -25.81 4.86 0.95
C SER A 88 -25.13 4.80 2.32
N SER A 89 -23.80 4.86 2.32
CA SER A 89 -23.01 4.79 3.55
C SER A 89 -23.16 6.03 4.41
N THR A 90 -23.17 7.23 3.79
CA THR A 90 -23.35 8.50 4.53
C THR A 90 -24.78 8.64 5.04
N ALA A 91 -25.78 8.25 4.25
CA ALA A 91 -27.18 8.27 4.65
C ALA A 91 -27.47 7.35 5.83
N ALA A 92 -26.89 6.15 5.84
CA ALA A 92 -27.06 5.20 6.93
C ALA A 92 -26.52 5.72 8.27
N VAL A 93 -25.31 6.26 8.30
CA VAL A 93 -24.74 6.86 9.53
C VAL A 93 -25.47 8.13 9.95
N THR A 94 -25.98 8.90 8.98
CA THR A 94 -26.85 10.06 9.23
C THR A 94 -28.17 9.63 9.87
N GLY A 95 -28.77 8.53 9.39
CA GLY A 95 -29.99 7.97 9.96
C GLY A 95 -29.79 7.45 11.38
N ILE A 96 -28.62 6.87 11.68
CA ILE A 96 -28.25 6.45 13.04
C ILE A 96 -28.08 7.65 13.96
N LEU A 97 -27.43 8.71 13.50
CA LEU A 97 -27.31 9.96 14.26
C LEU A 97 -28.69 10.53 14.59
N ALA A 98 -29.60 10.58 13.63
CA ALA A 98 -30.98 11.05 13.83
C ALA A 98 -31.76 10.15 14.79
N ALA A 99 -31.70 8.82 14.61
CA ALA A 99 -32.38 7.85 15.47
C ALA A 99 -31.88 7.91 16.92
N SER A 100 -30.56 8.01 17.10
CA SER A 100 -29.94 8.12 18.42
C SER A 100 -30.34 9.41 19.12
N LEU A 101 -30.39 10.55 18.42
CA LEU A 101 -30.89 11.80 19.00
C LEU A 101 -32.35 11.64 19.47
N VAL A 102 -33.22 11.06 18.63
CA VAL A 102 -34.63 10.84 18.97
C VAL A 102 -34.75 9.96 20.21
N GLU A 103 -33.98 8.87 20.30
CA GLU A 103 -33.96 7.98 21.47
C GLU A 103 -33.60 8.74 22.76
N HIS A 104 -32.62 9.65 22.73
CA HIS A 104 -32.26 10.46 23.90
C HIS A 104 -33.35 11.48 24.27
N ILE A 105 -34.02 12.08 23.27
CA ILE A 105 -35.13 13.02 23.51
C ILE A 105 -36.34 12.28 24.13
N GLU A 106 -36.69 11.11 23.60
CA GLU A 106 -37.77 10.27 24.10
C GLU A 106 -37.46 9.74 25.52
N ALA A 107 -36.22 9.28 25.76
CA ALA A 107 -35.79 8.83 27.09
C ALA A 107 -35.81 9.95 28.14
N ALA A 108 -35.56 11.19 27.73
CA ALA A 108 -35.65 12.37 28.60
C ALA A 108 -37.10 12.86 28.81
N ASN A 109 -38.11 12.24 28.18
CA ASN A 109 -39.52 12.64 28.21
C ASN A 109 -39.74 14.13 27.91
N LEU A 110 -38.96 14.69 26.99
CA LEU A 110 -39.09 16.08 26.60
C LEU A 110 -40.33 16.24 25.70
N SER A 111 -41.22 17.17 26.03
CA SER A 111 -42.33 17.60 25.16
C SER A 111 -41.87 18.36 23.91
N THR A 112 -40.57 18.32 23.60
CA THR A 112 -39.94 19.10 22.54
C THR A 112 -40.26 18.50 21.17
N PRO A 113 -40.71 19.31 20.18
CA PRO A 113 -40.91 18.84 18.82
C PRO A 113 -39.62 18.22 18.25
N LEU A 114 -39.68 16.98 17.77
CA LEU A 114 -38.50 16.23 17.30
C LEU A 114 -37.82 16.86 16.07
N LEU A 115 -38.59 17.57 15.24
CA LEU A 115 -38.13 18.10 13.96
C LEU A 115 -36.95 19.06 14.08
N SER A 116 -37.08 20.09 14.92
CA SER A 116 -36.07 21.16 15.01
C SER A 116 -34.72 20.64 15.52
N PRO A 117 -34.64 19.86 16.62
CA PRO A 117 -33.40 19.22 17.04
C PRO A 117 -32.77 18.36 15.95
N VAL A 118 -33.55 17.51 15.27
CA VAL A 118 -33.02 16.63 14.21
C VAL A 118 -32.42 17.45 13.07
N LEU A 119 -33.13 18.46 12.54
CA LEU A 119 -32.60 19.29 11.45
C LEU A 119 -31.35 20.07 11.86
N ILE A 120 -31.29 20.57 13.10
CA ILE A 120 -30.09 21.23 13.65
C ILE A 120 -28.92 20.24 13.71
N THR A 121 -29.14 19.03 14.24
CA THR A 121 -28.10 18.00 14.33
C THR A 121 -27.60 17.56 12.96
N LEU A 122 -28.50 17.36 11.99
CA LEU A 122 -28.15 17.06 10.60
C LEU A 122 -27.31 18.20 10.00
N GLY A 123 -27.76 19.45 10.12
CA GLY A 123 -27.04 20.61 9.60
C GLY A 123 -25.66 20.79 10.23
N LEU A 124 -25.57 20.72 11.57
CA LEU A 124 -24.31 20.87 12.32
C LEU A 124 -23.32 19.74 12.01
N SER A 125 -23.77 18.49 12.01
CA SER A 125 -22.91 17.34 11.65
C SER A 125 -22.35 17.46 10.24
N THR A 126 -23.15 17.99 9.32
CA THR A 126 -22.77 18.19 7.91
C THR A 126 -21.80 19.35 7.73
N ILE A 127 -22.00 20.46 8.45
CA ILE A 127 -21.04 21.57 8.49
C ILE A 127 -19.72 21.08 9.08
N LEU A 128 -19.74 20.38 10.22
CA LEU A 128 -18.54 19.86 10.87
C LEU A 128 -17.79 18.86 9.96
N THR A 129 -18.53 18.01 9.25
CA THR A 129 -17.97 17.15 8.21
C THR A 129 -17.29 17.98 7.13
N GLY A 130 -17.96 19.01 6.61
CA GLY A 130 -17.39 19.85 5.58
C GLY A 130 -16.14 20.63 6.01
N VAL A 131 -16.13 21.19 7.22
CA VAL A 131 -14.96 21.83 7.83
C VAL A 131 -13.80 20.83 7.96
N THR A 132 -14.08 19.62 8.43
CA THR A 132 -13.05 18.57 8.57
C THR A 132 -12.45 18.19 7.22
N LEU A 133 -13.29 18.00 6.19
CA LEU A 133 -12.83 17.68 4.83
C LEU A 133 -11.97 18.79 4.22
N CYS A 134 -12.38 20.05 4.38
CA CYS A 134 -11.55 21.21 3.99
C CYS A 134 -10.23 21.23 4.76
N GLY A 135 -10.24 20.98 6.06
CA GLY A 135 -9.01 20.88 6.87
C GLY A 135 -8.05 19.81 6.35
N LEU A 136 -8.57 18.62 6.00
CA LEU A 136 -7.78 17.52 5.44
C LEU A 136 -7.22 17.85 4.05
N GLY A 137 -7.99 18.55 3.21
CA GLY A 137 -7.54 18.99 1.89
C GLY A 137 -6.46 20.08 1.96
N LEU A 138 -6.62 21.07 2.86
CA LEU A 138 -5.65 22.16 3.08
C LEU A 138 -4.33 21.67 3.67
N THR A 139 -4.38 20.75 4.63
CA THR A 139 -3.18 20.18 5.27
C THR A 139 -2.49 19.10 4.44
N ARG A 140 -3.03 18.75 3.26
CA ARG A 140 -2.58 17.63 2.42
C ARG A 140 -2.59 16.27 3.15
N MET A 141 -3.40 16.17 4.20
CA MET A 141 -3.61 14.94 4.97
C MET A 141 -4.62 13.99 4.32
N GLY A 142 -5.17 14.32 3.14
CA GLY A 142 -6.00 13.40 2.36
C GLY A 142 -5.31 12.05 2.07
N ARG A 143 -3.98 12.03 1.99
CA ARG A 143 -3.19 10.80 1.88
C ARG A 143 -3.20 9.97 3.16
N ALA A 144 -3.39 10.59 4.33
CA ALA A 144 -3.34 9.90 5.62
C ALA A 144 -4.49 8.90 5.80
N ILE A 145 -5.68 9.19 5.26
CA ILE A 145 -6.81 8.25 5.27
C ILE A 145 -6.48 6.95 4.51
N ARG A 146 -5.54 6.97 3.55
CA ARG A 146 -5.08 5.76 2.86
C ARG A 146 -4.26 4.82 3.76
N TYR A 147 -3.78 5.29 4.91
CA TYR A 147 -3.11 4.44 5.90
C TYR A 147 -4.08 3.77 6.88
N VAL A 148 -5.38 4.08 6.83
CA VAL A 148 -6.37 3.37 7.64
C VAL A 148 -6.38 1.91 7.18
N PRO A 149 -6.15 0.93 8.08
CA PRO A 149 -6.10 -0.47 7.69
C PRO A 149 -7.40 -0.91 7.03
N TYR A 150 -7.28 -1.66 5.93
CA TYR A 150 -8.41 -2.15 5.16
C TYR A 150 -9.48 -2.88 5.99
N PRO A 151 -9.14 -3.69 7.02
CA PRO A 151 -10.13 -4.31 7.90
C PRO A 151 -10.99 -3.31 8.69
N VAL A 152 -10.45 -2.13 9.02
CA VAL A 152 -11.18 -1.10 9.77
C VAL A 152 -12.22 -0.45 8.88
N VAL A 153 -11.83 -0.04 7.68
CA VAL A 153 -12.75 0.48 6.67
C VAL A 153 -13.81 -0.56 6.32
N GLY A 154 -13.40 -1.80 6.09
CA GLY A 154 -14.31 -2.88 5.74
C GLY A 154 -15.26 -3.26 6.86
N GLY A 155 -14.80 -3.25 8.11
CA GLY A 155 -15.63 -3.51 9.28
C GLY A 155 -16.68 -2.42 9.47
N PHE A 156 -16.28 -1.15 9.29
CA PHE A 156 -17.20 -0.03 9.31
C PHE A 156 -18.27 -0.16 8.22
N LEU A 157 -17.83 -0.30 6.98
CA LEU A 157 -18.71 -0.35 5.82
C LEU A 157 -19.61 -1.59 5.82
N GLY A 158 -19.13 -2.72 6.32
CA GLY A 158 -19.91 -3.93 6.56
C GLY A 158 -20.98 -3.73 7.64
N ALA A 159 -20.66 -3.05 8.75
CA ALA A 159 -21.63 -2.71 9.79
C ALA A 159 -22.73 -1.80 9.24
N THR A 160 -22.35 -0.78 8.47
CA THR A 160 -23.29 0.10 7.76
C THR A 160 -24.21 -0.69 6.83
N GLY A 161 -23.68 -1.69 6.11
CA GLY A 161 -24.48 -2.60 5.29
C GLY A 161 -25.56 -3.33 6.10
N LEU A 162 -25.21 -3.88 7.27
CA LEU A 162 -26.18 -4.54 8.14
C LEU A 162 -27.25 -3.56 8.65
N LEU A 163 -26.83 -2.36 9.03
CA LEU A 163 -27.73 -1.32 9.55
C LEU A 163 -28.68 -0.80 8.46
N ILE A 164 -28.22 -0.72 7.19
CA ILE A 164 -29.10 -0.44 6.04
C ILE A 164 -30.14 -1.54 5.89
N VAL A 165 -29.77 -2.82 5.98
CA VAL A 165 -30.73 -3.93 5.91
C VAL A 165 -31.77 -3.83 7.03
N MET A 166 -31.35 -3.58 8.27
CA MET A 166 -32.25 -3.38 9.40
C MET A 166 -33.19 -2.17 9.21
N GLY A 167 -32.65 -1.06 8.70
CA GLY A 167 -33.42 0.14 8.37
C GLY A 167 -34.41 -0.10 7.23
N ALA A 168 -34.03 -0.87 6.21
CA ALA A 168 -34.90 -1.24 5.11
C ALA A 168 -36.10 -2.07 5.62
N ILE A 169 -35.85 -3.06 6.49
CA ILE A 169 -36.91 -3.85 7.13
C ILE A 169 -37.86 -2.93 7.92
N ARG A 170 -37.32 -1.95 8.66
CA ARG A 170 -38.13 -0.97 9.40
C ARG A 170 -38.99 -0.10 8.46
N VAL A 171 -38.45 0.34 7.33
CA VAL A 171 -39.19 1.13 6.32
C VAL A 171 -40.34 0.32 5.70
N ILE A 172 -40.12 -0.97 5.46
CA ILE A 172 -41.14 -1.86 4.87
C ILE A 172 -42.20 -2.23 5.91
N ALA A 173 -41.78 -2.79 7.04
CA ALA A 173 -42.67 -3.36 8.05
C ALA A 173 -43.26 -2.32 9.04
N GLY A 174 -42.73 -1.09 9.06
CA GLY A 174 -43.10 -0.03 10.00
C GLY A 174 -42.54 -0.20 11.42
N HIS A 175 -41.93 -1.35 11.74
CA HIS A 175 -41.46 -1.69 13.08
C HIS A 175 -39.96 -2.05 13.06
N PRO A 176 -39.18 -1.66 14.09
CA PRO A 176 -37.79 -2.08 14.20
C PRO A 176 -37.68 -3.59 14.44
N VAL A 177 -36.56 -4.20 14.04
CA VAL A 177 -36.30 -5.64 14.30
C VAL A 177 -35.79 -5.80 15.74
N GLN A 178 -36.69 -6.14 16.67
CA GLN A 178 -36.41 -6.33 18.10
C GLN A 178 -37.20 -7.52 18.63
N LEU A 179 -36.75 -8.14 19.74
CA LEU A 179 -37.42 -9.28 20.35
C LEU A 179 -38.92 -9.04 20.63
N GLY A 180 -39.29 -7.82 21.05
CA GLY A 180 -40.69 -7.45 21.33
C GLY A 180 -41.56 -7.23 20.08
N THR A 181 -40.97 -6.96 18.92
CA THR A 181 -41.70 -6.71 17.67
C THR A 181 -41.77 -7.93 16.76
N LEU A 182 -41.09 -9.04 17.10
CA LEU A 182 -41.06 -10.27 16.30
C LEU A 182 -42.44 -10.82 15.92
N LEU A 183 -43.43 -10.70 16.81
CA LEU A 183 -44.81 -11.15 16.55
C LEU A 183 -45.52 -10.31 15.46
N HIS A 184 -45.12 -9.06 15.22
CA HIS A 184 -45.70 -8.24 14.15
C HIS A 184 -45.25 -8.71 12.76
N PHE A 185 -44.09 -9.36 12.68
CA PHE A 185 -43.56 -9.93 11.44
C PHE A 185 -44.27 -11.21 11.00
N THR A 186 -45.08 -11.84 11.87
CA THR A 186 -45.92 -12.99 11.49
C THR A 186 -47.24 -12.59 10.84
N SER A 187 -47.55 -11.30 10.73
CA SER A 187 -48.75 -10.85 10.03
C SER A 187 -48.65 -11.13 8.53
N GLY A 188 -49.75 -11.58 7.91
CA GLY A 188 -49.76 -11.95 6.49
C GLY A 188 -49.42 -10.79 5.56
N ILE A 189 -49.81 -9.56 5.92
CA ILE A 189 -49.55 -8.35 5.14
C ILE A 189 -48.06 -8.01 5.20
N THR A 190 -47.46 -7.89 6.38
CA THR A 190 -46.03 -7.58 6.52
C THR A 190 -45.15 -8.65 5.86
N LEU A 191 -45.53 -9.93 5.94
CA LEU A 191 -44.83 -11.01 5.26
C LEU A 191 -44.87 -10.83 3.72
N SER A 192 -46.03 -10.44 3.17
CA SER A 192 -46.18 -10.19 1.74
C SER A 192 -45.40 -8.98 1.25
N GLU A 193 -45.35 -7.89 2.04
CA GLU A 193 -44.54 -6.70 1.74
C GLU A 193 -43.05 -7.01 1.76
N LEU A 194 -42.59 -7.77 2.77
CA LEU A 194 -41.20 -8.22 2.86
C LEU A 194 -40.84 -9.18 1.72
N ALA A 195 -41.72 -10.12 1.38
CA ALA A 195 -41.51 -11.01 0.24
C ALA A 195 -41.40 -10.23 -1.07
N ALA A 196 -42.25 -9.23 -1.29
CA ALA A 196 -42.18 -8.35 -2.46
C ALA A 196 -40.87 -7.53 -2.49
N ALA A 197 -40.41 -7.04 -1.33
CA ALA A 197 -39.16 -6.30 -1.22
C ALA A 197 -37.93 -7.20 -1.44
N CYS A 198 -37.95 -8.43 -0.92
CA CYS A 198 -36.93 -9.44 -1.19
C CYS A 198 -36.92 -9.85 -2.67
N ALA A 199 -38.09 -9.99 -3.30
CA ALA A 199 -38.18 -10.25 -4.73
C ALA A 199 -37.60 -9.10 -5.55
N MET A 200 -37.90 -7.85 -5.18
CA MET A 200 -37.29 -6.66 -5.80
C MET A 200 -35.77 -6.66 -5.62
N ALA A 201 -35.27 -6.92 -4.41
CA ALA A 201 -33.84 -6.99 -4.12
C ALA A 201 -33.15 -8.12 -4.91
N LEU A 202 -33.81 -9.27 -5.07
CA LEU A 202 -33.32 -10.40 -5.87
C LEU A 202 -33.27 -10.05 -7.35
N VAL A 203 -34.30 -9.39 -7.89
CA VAL A 203 -34.31 -8.90 -9.27
C VAL A 203 -33.13 -7.93 -9.47
N LEU A 204 -32.95 -6.96 -8.57
CA LEU A 204 -31.81 -6.04 -8.59
C LEU A 204 -30.47 -6.79 -8.58
N TYR A 205 -30.31 -7.77 -7.68
CA TYR A 205 -29.09 -8.57 -7.57
C TYR A 205 -28.77 -9.37 -8.83
N LEU A 206 -29.75 -10.13 -9.34
CA LEU A 206 -29.57 -11.02 -10.50
C LEU A 206 -29.32 -10.24 -11.79
N THR A 207 -30.03 -9.14 -11.98
CA THR A 207 -29.89 -8.31 -13.19
C THR A 207 -28.60 -7.50 -13.17
N TRP A 208 -28.20 -6.97 -12.01
CA TRP A 208 -26.96 -6.21 -11.86
C TRP A 208 -25.71 -7.07 -12.07
N HIS A 209 -25.69 -8.30 -11.54
CA HIS A 209 -24.56 -9.22 -11.76
C HIS A 209 -24.48 -9.75 -13.21
N ARG A 210 -25.60 -9.77 -13.95
CA ARG A 210 -25.64 -10.26 -15.35
C ARG A 210 -25.41 -9.15 -16.37
N SER A 211 -25.97 -7.95 -16.16
CA SER A 211 -25.94 -6.85 -17.11
C SER A 211 -25.09 -5.70 -16.59
N ARG A 212 -23.94 -5.46 -17.25
CA ARG A 212 -23.07 -4.30 -16.95
C ARG A 212 -23.54 -3.00 -17.61
N SER A 213 -24.81 -2.94 -18.03
CA SER A 213 -25.36 -1.71 -18.62
C SER A 213 -25.51 -0.64 -17.54
N PRO A 214 -24.96 0.57 -17.73
CA PRO A 214 -25.13 1.70 -16.82
C PRO A 214 -26.61 2.03 -16.53
N PHE A 215 -27.51 1.71 -17.47
CA PHE A 215 -28.95 1.99 -17.36
C PHE A 215 -29.76 0.88 -16.68
N GLY A 216 -29.14 -0.26 -16.30
CA GLY A 216 -29.85 -1.39 -15.72
C GLY A 216 -30.64 -1.01 -14.47
N LEU A 217 -29.98 -0.34 -13.51
CA LEU A 217 -30.58 0.03 -12.23
C LEU A 217 -31.79 0.99 -12.36
N PRO A 218 -31.70 2.11 -13.10
CA PRO A 218 -32.86 2.97 -13.38
C PRO A 218 -34.04 2.23 -14.02
N ILE A 219 -33.77 1.36 -15.00
CA ILE A 219 -34.81 0.63 -15.73
C ILE A 219 -35.55 -0.34 -14.80
N ILE A 220 -34.84 -1.03 -13.92
CA ILE A 220 -35.45 -1.97 -12.96
C ILE A 220 -36.34 -1.23 -11.96
N LEU A 221 -35.90 -0.06 -11.48
CA LEU A 221 -36.66 0.72 -10.50
C LEU A 221 -37.95 1.28 -11.11
N VAL A 222 -37.87 1.88 -12.30
CA VAL A 222 -39.05 2.37 -13.04
C VAL A 222 -39.95 1.19 -13.46
N GLY A 223 -39.36 0.10 -13.94
CA GLY A 223 -40.09 -1.11 -14.32
C GLY A 223 -40.81 -1.75 -13.13
N GLY A 224 -40.17 -1.81 -11.97
CA GLY A 224 -40.74 -2.30 -10.73
C GLY A 224 -41.93 -1.47 -10.26
N MET A 225 -41.80 -0.15 -10.33
CA MET A 225 -42.88 0.81 -10.07
C MET A 225 -44.09 0.57 -10.99
N LEU A 226 -43.86 0.46 -12.30
CA LEU A 226 -44.92 0.22 -13.28
C LEU A 226 -45.58 -1.16 -13.08
N THR A 227 -44.78 -2.20 -12.85
CA THR A 227 -45.25 -3.56 -12.61
C THR A 227 -46.13 -3.64 -11.37
N ALA A 228 -45.77 -2.92 -10.30
CA ALA A 228 -46.58 -2.82 -9.09
C ALA A 228 -47.98 -2.23 -9.36
N HIS A 229 -48.05 -1.13 -10.10
CA HIS A 229 -49.31 -0.46 -10.42
C HIS A 229 -50.19 -1.30 -11.34
N VAL A 230 -49.59 -1.98 -12.32
CA VAL A 230 -50.30 -2.95 -13.17
C VAL A 230 -50.84 -4.11 -12.32
N ALA A 231 -50.07 -4.61 -11.35
CA ALA A 231 -50.53 -5.66 -10.44
C ALA A 231 -51.69 -5.20 -9.55
N PHE A 232 -51.63 -3.98 -8.98
CA PHE A 232 -52.75 -3.41 -8.22
C PHE A 232 -54.00 -3.26 -9.07
N TRP A 233 -53.85 -2.78 -10.31
CA TRP A 233 -54.94 -2.65 -11.25
C TRP A 233 -55.59 -3.99 -11.59
N ILE A 234 -54.79 -5.05 -11.87
CA ILE A 234 -55.29 -6.41 -12.12
C ILE A 234 -55.99 -6.98 -10.87
N ALA A 235 -55.47 -6.70 -9.68
CA ALA A 235 -56.04 -7.15 -8.41
C ALA A 235 -57.29 -6.35 -8.00
N GLY A 236 -57.68 -5.32 -8.76
CA GLY A 236 -58.81 -4.45 -8.43
C GLY A 236 -58.55 -3.51 -7.24
N VAL A 237 -57.29 -3.33 -6.84
CA VAL A 237 -56.89 -2.46 -5.72
C VAL A 237 -56.69 -1.05 -6.22
N SER A 238 -57.51 -0.11 -5.74
CA SER A 238 -57.35 1.31 -6.08
C SER A 238 -56.07 1.91 -5.46
N PRO A 239 -55.52 3.02 -5.98
CA PRO A 239 -54.37 3.69 -5.37
C PRO A 239 -54.60 4.11 -3.91
N GLU A 240 -55.84 4.43 -3.54
CA GLU A 240 -56.22 4.79 -2.17
C GLU A 240 -56.27 3.57 -1.26
N GLU A 241 -56.78 2.44 -1.74
CA GLU A 241 -56.73 1.16 -1.03
C GLU A 241 -55.30 0.63 -0.88
N ALA A 242 -54.46 0.79 -1.91
CA ALA A 242 -53.04 0.43 -1.81
C ALA A 242 -52.33 1.24 -0.70
N ARG A 243 -52.70 2.51 -0.51
CA ARG A 243 -52.19 3.35 0.59
C ARG A 243 -52.72 2.89 1.94
N SER A 244 -54.02 2.60 2.05
CA SER A 244 -54.63 2.18 3.31
C SER A 244 -54.15 0.80 3.77
N LEU A 245 -53.89 -0.10 2.83
CA LEU A 245 -53.30 -1.42 3.06
C LEU A 245 -51.80 -1.38 3.34
N GLY A 246 -51.14 -0.23 3.16
CA GLY A 246 -49.72 -0.04 3.45
C GLY A 246 -48.76 -0.32 2.30
N TRP A 247 -49.25 -0.73 1.12
CA TRP A 247 -48.41 -1.05 -0.04
C TRP A 247 -47.66 0.15 -0.61
N THR A 248 -48.23 1.35 -0.54
CA THR A 248 -47.63 2.62 -0.96
C THR A 248 -47.48 3.58 0.22
N PHE A 249 -46.63 4.60 0.07
CA PHE A 249 -46.49 5.62 1.12
C PHE A 249 -47.72 6.53 1.18
N GLN A 250 -48.02 7.05 2.38
CA GLN A 250 -48.93 8.18 2.48
C GLN A 250 -48.19 9.44 2.01
N PRO A 251 -48.79 10.26 1.13
CA PRO A 251 -48.19 11.53 0.74
C PRO A 251 -48.00 12.37 2.01
N PRO A 252 -46.76 12.77 2.33
CA PRO A 252 -46.54 13.62 3.49
C PRO A 252 -47.18 15.00 3.22
N PRO A 253 -47.62 15.72 4.26
CA PRO A 253 -48.17 17.05 4.07
C PRO A 253 -47.15 17.96 3.38
N PRO A 254 -47.60 18.86 2.48
CA PRO A 254 -46.72 19.82 1.84
C PRO A 254 -45.99 20.62 2.92
N ALA A 255 -44.67 20.49 2.97
CA ALA A 255 -43.83 21.24 3.88
C ALA A 255 -43.23 22.43 3.13
N ALA A 256 -43.32 23.62 3.72
CA ALA A 256 -42.52 24.74 3.29
C ALA A 256 -41.04 24.48 3.64
N PHE A 257 -40.14 24.97 2.78
CA PHE A 257 -38.72 24.96 3.10
C PHE A 257 -38.47 25.70 4.42
N MET A 258 -37.85 25.01 5.38
CA MET A 258 -37.51 25.54 6.69
C MET A 258 -36.01 25.40 6.93
N LEU A 259 -35.35 26.53 7.17
CA LEU A 259 -33.95 26.53 7.60
C LEU A 259 -33.87 26.08 9.06
N PRO A 260 -32.87 25.26 9.45
CA PRO A 260 -32.76 24.80 10.83
C PRO A 260 -32.31 25.91 11.81
N TRP A 261 -31.88 27.06 11.31
CA TRP A 261 -31.17 28.10 12.07
C TRP A 261 -32.11 29.13 12.71
N HIS A 262 -32.98 28.68 13.60
CA HIS A 262 -33.86 29.55 14.37
C HIS A 262 -33.37 29.71 15.80
N THR A 263 -33.43 30.92 16.34
CA THR A 263 -32.98 31.25 17.71
C THR A 263 -33.65 30.35 18.74
N ASP A 264 -34.97 30.15 18.61
CA ASP A 264 -35.75 29.35 19.54
C ASP A 264 -35.37 27.87 19.49
N GLY A 265 -35.04 27.35 18.30
CA GLY A 265 -34.60 25.97 18.12
C GLY A 265 -33.25 25.69 18.76
N PHE A 266 -32.32 26.65 18.72
CA PHE A 266 -31.01 26.54 19.38
C PHE A 266 -31.08 26.62 20.89
N VAL A 267 -31.93 27.50 21.43
CA VAL A 267 -32.12 27.67 22.87
C VAL A 267 -32.69 26.40 23.49
N HIS A 268 -33.64 25.75 22.82
CA HIS A 268 -34.29 24.51 23.28
C HIS A 268 -33.61 23.23 22.76
N TYR A 269 -32.45 23.35 22.11
CA TYR A 269 -31.73 22.19 21.60
C TYR A 269 -31.24 21.30 22.77
N PRO A 270 -31.35 19.96 22.68
CA PRO A 270 -30.94 19.05 23.74
C PRO A 270 -29.41 18.92 23.83
N TRP A 271 -28.75 19.95 24.35
CA TRP A 271 -27.28 19.99 24.49
C TRP A 271 -26.73 18.86 25.36
N PHE A 272 -27.54 18.33 26.29
CA PHE A 272 -27.18 17.17 27.11
C PHE A 272 -26.94 15.90 26.31
N ALA A 273 -27.56 15.75 25.12
CA ALA A 273 -27.40 14.57 24.28
C ALA A 273 -26.13 14.65 23.40
N VAL A 274 -25.52 15.82 23.24
CA VAL A 274 -24.37 16.02 22.34
C VAL A 274 -23.16 15.15 22.71
N PRO A 275 -22.76 15.02 23.99
CA PRO A 275 -21.64 14.16 24.39
C PRO A 275 -21.83 12.70 23.94
N ASP A 276 -23.02 12.15 24.09
CA ASP A 276 -23.34 10.76 23.72
C ASP A 276 -23.41 10.58 22.19
N LEU A 277 -23.77 11.64 21.47
CA LEU A 277 -23.80 11.66 19.99
C LEU A 277 -22.42 11.88 19.35
N LEU A 278 -21.37 12.22 20.11
CA LEU A 278 -20.02 12.46 19.57
C LEU A 278 -19.52 11.30 18.70
N GLY A 279 -19.83 10.06 19.10
CA GLY A 279 -19.48 8.89 18.30
C GLY A 279 -20.12 8.84 16.94
N ASN A 280 -21.42 9.14 16.89
CA ASN A 280 -22.17 9.17 15.64
C ASN A 280 -21.70 10.34 14.76
N LEU A 281 -21.36 11.48 15.36
CA LEU A 281 -20.77 12.61 14.64
C LEU A 281 -19.42 12.24 14.00
N VAL A 282 -18.51 11.62 14.77
CA VAL A 282 -17.22 11.13 14.25
C VAL A 282 -17.44 10.09 13.15
N ALA A 283 -18.43 9.21 13.30
CA ALA A 283 -18.79 8.23 12.29
C ALA A 283 -19.24 8.89 10.97
N VAL A 284 -20.12 9.90 11.02
CA VAL A 284 -20.55 10.65 9.83
C VAL A 284 -19.35 11.30 9.13
N ILE A 285 -18.46 11.95 9.88
CA ILE A 285 -17.25 12.59 9.34
C ILE A 285 -16.33 11.57 8.69
N PHE A 286 -16.01 10.49 9.41
CA PHE A 286 -15.10 9.45 8.96
C PHE A 286 -15.61 8.77 7.69
N VAL A 287 -16.89 8.39 7.66
CA VAL A 287 -17.52 7.75 6.50
C VAL A 287 -17.57 8.66 5.32
N THR A 288 -17.94 9.92 5.52
CA THR A 288 -18.02 10.87 4.41
C THR A 288 -16.63 11.10 3.83
N ALA A 289 -15.60 11.23 4.67
CA ALA A 289 -14.21 11.36 4.24
C ALA A 289 -13.70 10.10 3.50
N SER A 290 -13.94 8.91 4.04
CA SER A 290 -13.53 7.66 3.40
C SER A 290 -14.29 7.42 2.10
N SER A 291 -15.60 7.66 2.08
CA SER A 291 -16.45 7.46 0.90
C SER A 291 -16.12 8.47 -0.19
N ALA A 292 -15.80 9.71 0.15
CA ALA A 292 -15.33 10.70 -0.82
C ALA A 292 -14.00 10.24 -1.47
N LEU A 293 -13.03 9.79 -0.68
CA LEU A 293 -11.74 9.35 -1.21
C LEU A 293 -11.84 8.06 -2.05
N PHE A 294 -12.54 7.04 -1.56
CA PHE A 294 -12.77 5.82 -2.33
C PHE A 294 -13.65 6.07 -3.55
N GLY A 295 -14.62 6.98 -3.44
CA GLY A 295 -15.45 7.40 -4.55
C GLY A 295 -14.63 8.05 -5.65
N THR A 296 -13.77 9.00 -5.30
CA THR A 296 -12.83 9.62 -6.24
C THR A 296 -11.95 8.58 -6.91
N THR A 297 -11.26 7.72 -6.14
CA THR A 297 -10.38 6.69 -6.71
C THR A 297 -11.14 5.64 -7.52
N GLY A 298 -12.38 5.31 -7.16
CA GLY A 298 -13.24 4.44 -7.96
C GLY A 298 -13.55 5.04 -9.34
N ILE A 299 -13.77 6.35 -9.42
CA ILE A 299 -13.98 7.07 -10.68
C ILE A 299 -12.66 7.15 -11.47
N GLU A 300 -11.53 7.41 -10.81
CA GLU A 300 -10.21 7.42 -11.46
C GLU A 300 -9.92 6.11 -12.19
N VAL A 301 -10.14 4.99 -11.50
CA VAL A 301 -9.95 3.64 -12.03
C VAL A 301 -10.92 3.34 -13.16
N ALA A 302 -12.21 3.72 -13.02
CA ALA A 302 -13.23 3.42 -14.01
C ALA A 302 -13.10 4.25 -15.30
N VAL A 303 -12.59 5.47 -15.21
CA VAL A 303 -12.50 6.44 -16.32
C VAL A 303 -11.07 6.61 -16.84
N HIS A 304 -10.08 5.99 -16.20
CA HIS A 304 -8.65 6.14 -16.49
C HIS A 304 -8.22 7.61 -16.52
N ARG A 305 -8.61 8.37 -15.50
CA ARG A 305 -8.23 9.79 -15.31
C ARG A 305 -7.85 10.06 -13.89
N GLU A 306 -6.72 10.73 -13.68
CA GLU A 306 -6.27 11.14 -12.35
C GLU A 306 -7.08 12.33 -11.83
N ALA A 307 -7.42 12.29 -10.54
CA ALA A 307 -8.10 13.33 -9.80
C ALA A 307 -7.14 13.96 -8.78
N ASN A 308 -7.32 15.24 -8.50
CA ASN A 308 -6.58 15.91 -7.44
C ASN A 308 -7.34 15.71 -6.11
N LEU A 309 -6.84 14.81 -5.25
CA LEU A 309 -7.52 14.42 -4.02
C LEU A 309 -7.72 15.60 -3.06
N GLU A 310 -6.73 16.47 -2.91
CA GLU A 310 -6.82 17.65 -2.05
C GLU A 310 -7.92 18.60 -2.53
N ARG A 311 -8.02 18.79 -3.85
CA ARG A 311 -9.09 19.57 -4.48
C ARG A 311 -10.45 18.91 -4.29
N GLU A 312 -10.56 17.59 -4.48
CA GLU A 312 -11.83 16.88 -4.25
C GLU A 312 -12.27 16.97 -2.79
N LEU A 313 -11.35 16.85 -1.82
CA LEU A 313 -11.67 17.02 -0.40
C LEU A 313 -12.14 18.44 -0.08
N ASN A 314 -11.44 19.46 -0.57
CA ASN A 314 -11.82 20.86 -0.36
C ASN A 314 -13.19 21.19 -0.98
N VAL A 315 -13.46 20.71 -2.20
CA VAL A 315 -14.72 20.96 -2.90
C VAL A 315 -15.87 20.20 -2.25
N THR A 316 -15.66 18.93 -1.89
CA THR A 316 -16.65 18.13 -1.14
C THR A 316 -16.90 18.74 0.23
N GLY A 317 -15.85 19.26 0.89
CA GLY A 317 -15.96 19.96 2.16
C GLY A 317 -16.80 21.23 2.06
N ALA A 318 -16.49 22.11 1.10
CA ALA A 318 -17.28 23.31 0.82
C ALA A 318 -18.75 22.98 0.49
N ALA A 319 -18.96 21.92 -0.29
CA ALA A 319 -20.30 21.45 -0.64
C ALA A 319 -21.10 20.98 0.59
N ASN A 320 -20.46 20.29 1.53
CA ASN A 320 -21.09 19.90 2.78
C ASN A 320 -21.34 21.10 3.71
N ILE A 321 -20.42 22.06 3.83
CA ILE A 321 -20.67 23.30 4.60
C ILE A 321 -21.94 23.99 4.08
N LEU A 322 -22.04 24.18 2.76
CA LEU A 322 -23.21 24.81 2.14
C LEU A 322 -24.48 23.96 2.27
N SER A 323 -24.38 22.63 2.13
CA SER A 323 -25.50 21.70 2.30
C SER A 323 -26.07 21.80 3.71
N GLY A 324 -25.21 21.68 4.73
CA GLY A 324 -25.61 21.78 6.12
C GLY A 324 -26.20 23.16 6.44
N ALA A 325 -25.60 24.25 5.93
CA ALA A 325 -26.12 25.61 6.05
C ALA A 325 -27.52 25.81 5.45
N LEU A 326 -27.97 24.94 4.52
CA LEU A 326 -29.31 24.97 3.96
C LEU A 326 -30.24 23.90 4.57
N GLY A 327 -29.87 23.28 5.69
CA GLY A 327 -30.65 22.23 6.33
C GLY A 327 -30.56 20.86 5.65
N GLY A 328 -29.57 20.68 4.77
CA GLY A 328 -29.21 19.41 4.19
C GLY A 328 -28.37 18.54 5.11
N TYR A 329 -27.99 17.37 4.61
CA TYR A 329 -27.14 16.41 5.30
C TYR A 329 -25.95 15.96 4.44
N ALA A 330 -25.05 15.18 5.05
CA ALA A 330 -23.76 14.87 4.46
C ALA A 330 -23.84 13.99 3.21
N GLY A 331 -23.05 14.35 2.21
CA GLY A 331 -22.89 13.59 0.99
C GLY A 331 -21.51 13.74 0.36
N CYS A 332 -21.26 12.95 -0.67
CA CYS A 332 -19.95 12.89 -1.32
C CYS A 332 -20.09 12.63 -2.82
N ILE A 333 -18.95 12.64 -3.51
CA ILE A 333 -18.86 12.20 -4.90
C ILE A 333 -19.32 10.74 -5.02
N SER A 334 -20.07 10.42 -6.07
CA SER A 334 -20.70 9.10 -6.24
C SER A 334 -20.20 8.41 -7.50
N VAL A 335 -19.63 7.21 -7.32
CA VAL A 335 -19.09 6.38 -8.43
C VAL A 335 -20.19 6.04 -9.43
N SER A 336 -21.30 5.45 -8.96
CA SER A 336 -22.38 4.98 -9.83
C SER A 336 -23.01 6.11 -10.65
N ARG A 337 -23.25 7.28 -10.03
CA ARG A 337 -23.83 8.45 -10.71
C ARG A 337 -22.85 9.06 -11.72
N SER A 338 -21.57 9.16 -11.35
CA SER A 338 -20.53 9.73 -12.21
C SER A 338 -20.21 8.84 -13.42
N ILE A 339 -20.15 7.51 -13.23
CA ILE A 339 -19.96 6.56 -14.33
C ILE A 339 -21.20 6.54 -15.24
N LEU A 340 -22.42 6.56 -14.69
CA LEU A 340 -23.63 6.65 -15.51
C LEU A 340 -23.64 7.92 -16.35
N ASN A 341 -23.32 9.07 -15.75
CA ASN A 341 -23.18 10.32 -16.47
C ASN A 341 -22.14 10.20 -17.61
N PHE A 342 -20.95 9.70 -17.29
CA PHE A 342 -19.84 9.59 -18.24
C PHE A 342 -20.16 8.64 -19.40
N SER A 343 -20.73 7.48 -19.09
CA SER A 343 -21.13 6.46 -20.07
C SER A 343 -22.30 6.91 -20.96
N SER A 344 -23.13 7.83 -20.46
CA SER A 344 -24.21 8.48 -21.23
C SER A 344 -23.70 9.64 -22.10
N GLY A 345 -22.40 9.91 -22.12
CA GLY A 345 -21.77 10.93 -22.95
C GLY A 345 -21.47 12.25 -22.24
N GLY A 346 -21.84 12.41 -20.96
CA GLY A 346 -21.55 13.61 -20.18
C GLY A 346 -20.07 13.75 -19.87
N ARG A 347 -19.46 14.87 -20.27
CA ARG A 347 -18.02 15.14 -20.07
C ARG A 347 -17.72 16.52 -19.47
N GLY A 348 -18.71 17.39 -19.37
CA GLY A 348 -18.58 18.75 -18.85
C GLY A 348 -19.43 19.03 -17.61
N ARG A 349 -19.21 20.23 -17.06
CA ARG A 349 -19.80 20.71 -15.81
C ARG A 349 -21.32 20.91 -15.89
N ILE A 350 -21.85 21.13 -17.09
CA ILE A 350 -23.29 21.27 -17.33
C ILE A 350 -24.05 20.02 -16.88
N SER A 351 -23.43 18.84 -16.93
CA SER A 351 -24.06 17.63 -16.46
C SER A 351 -24.36 17.69 -14.95
N GLY A 352 -23.39 18.07 -14.13
CA GLY A 352 -23.61 18.23 -12.69
C GLY A 352 -24.62 19.35 -12.37
N LEU A 353 -24.64 20.43 -13.16
CA LEU A 353 -25.67 21.48 -13.05
C LEU A 353 -27.07 20.98 -13.44
N THR A 354 -27.16 20.07 -14.41
CA THR A 354 -28.43 19.41 -14.78
C THR A 354 -28.93 18.56 -13.62
N VAL A 355 -28.04 17.84 -12.94
CA VAL A 355 -28.39 17.09 -11.71
C VAL A 355 -28.87 18.04 -10.60
N ALA A 356 -28.20 19.18 -10.43
CA ALA A 356 -28.62 20.17 -9.45
C ALA A 356 -30.01 20.76 -9.76
N ALA A 357 -30.27 21.11 -11.03
CA ALA A 357 -31.55 21.64 -11.47
C ALA A 357 -32.69 20.63 -11.31
N ILE A 358 -32.48 19.37 -11.69
CA ILE A 358 -33.48 18.31 -11.50
C ILE A 358 -33.72 18.03 -10.01
N SER A 359 -32.67 18.08 -9.18
CA SER A 359 -32.82 17.94 -7.73
C SER A 359 -33.66 19.08 -7.13
N LEU A 360 -33.47 20.32 -7.57
CA LEU A 360 -34.31 21.45 -7.16
C LEU A 360 -35.76 21.30 -7.64
N LEU A 361 -35.97 20.82 -8.88
CA LEU A 361 -37.32 20.53 -9.39
C LEU A 361 -38.05 19.49 -8.54
N MET A 362 -37.32 18.48 -8.06
CA MET A 362 -37.89 17.45 -7.18
C MET A 362 -38.33 17.99 -5.82
N LEU A 363 -37.85 19.16 -5.37
CA LEU A 363 -38.35 19.77 -4.14
C LEU A 363 -39.86 20.08 -4.22
N ALA A 364 -40.36 20.41 -5.41
CA ALA A 364 -41.78 20.68 -5.65
C ALA A 364 -42.60 19.42 -5.97
N VAL A 365 -41.98 18.42 -6.63
CA VAL A 365 -42.69 17.25 -7.19
C VAL A 365 -42.63 16.01 -6.30
N ALA A 366 -41.57 15.87 -5.49
CA ALA A 366 -41.29 14.63 -4.75
C ALA A 366 -42.35 14.24 -3.69
N PRO A 367 -42.97 15.17 -2.93
CA PRO A 367 -44.00 14.81 -1.95
C PRO A 367 -45.17 14.05 -2.59
N ASP A 368 -45.66 14.55 -3.73
CA ASP A 368 -46.76 13.92 -4.47
C ASP A 368 -46.32 12.60 -5.11
N LEU A 369 -45.11 12.57 -5.66
CA LEU A 369 -44.53 11.37 -6.27
C LEU A 369 -44.42 10.21 -5.28
N LEU A 370 -44.04 10.48 -4.03
CA LEU A 370 -43.88 9.47 -2.99
C LEU A 370 -45.20 8.72 -2.71
N GLY A 371 -46.35 9.41 -2.77
CA GLY A 371 -47.67 8.83 -2.55
C GLY A 371 -48.11 7.77 -3.57
N PHE A 372 -47.40 7.68 -4.70
CA PHE A 372 -47.56 6.62 -5.69
C PHE A 372 -46.52 5.52 -5.50
N MET A 373 -45.37 5.77 -4.86
CA MET A 373 -44.29 4.79 -4.79
C MET A 373 -44.63 3.61 -3.87
N PRO A 374 -44.56 2.36 -4.34
CA PRO A 374 -44.72 1.18 -3.50
C PRO A 374 -43.54 1.05 -2.54
N LYS A 375 -43.83 0.77 -1.27
CA LYS A 375 -42.81 0.66 -0.21
C LYS A 375 -41.77 -0.39 -0.52
N PHE A 376 -42.18 -1.51 -1.11
CA PHE A 376 -41.28 -2.61 -1.45
C PHE A 376 -40.28 -2.27 -2.56
N VAL A 377 -40.53 -1.25 -3.39
CA VAL A 377 -39.57 -0.83 -4.43
C VAL A 377 -38.38 -0.12 -3.78
N LEU A 378 -38.64 0.91 -2.96
CA LEU A 378 -37.58 1.65 -2.26
C LEU A 378 -36.97 0.83 -1.11
N GLY A 379 -37.80 0.09 -0.37
CA GLY A 379 -37.34 -0.85 0.65
C GLY A 379 -36.51 -2.00 0.06
N GLY A 380 -36.93 -2.56 -1.08
CA GLY A 380 -36.16 -3.57 -1.81
C GLY A 380 -34.84 -3.04 -2.35
N LEU A 381 -34.80 -1.77 -2.77
CA LEU A 381 -33.56 -1.09 -3.13
C LEU A 381 -32.62 -0.95 -1.92
N LEU A 382 -33.11 -0.53 -0.76
CA LEU A 382 -32.31 -0.46 0.47
C LEU A 382 -31.81 -1.85 0.89
N LEU A 383 -32.65 -2.88 0.83
CA LEU A 383 -32.25 -4.27 1.10
C LEU A 383 -31.12 -4.70 0.16
N TYR A 384 -31.24 -4.42 -1.13
CA TYR A 384 -30.18 -4.70 -2.11
C TYR A 384 -28.89 -3.95 -1.78
N LEU A 385 -28.95 -2.63 -1.53
CA LEU A 385 -27.76 -1.83 -1.22
C LEU A 385 -27.05 -2.31 0.05
N GLY A 386 -27.81 -2.67 1.08
CA GLY A 386 -27.26 -3.24 2.31
C GLY A 386 -26.66 -4.64 2.10
N ALA A 387 -27.35 -5.50 1.35
CA ALA A 387 -26.89 -6.85 1.04
C ALA A 387 -25.65 -6.87 0.14
N ASP A 388 -25.55 -5.97 -0.84
CA ASP A 388 -24.37 -5.77 -1.69
C ASP A 388 -23.15 -5.41 -0.84
N GLN A 389 -23.33 -4.48 0.10
CA GLN A 389 -22.28 -4.07 1.03
C GLN A 389 -21.84 -5.22 1.94
N LEU A 390 -22.79 -6.01 2.46
CA LEU A 390 -22.49 -7.21 3.26
C LEU A 390 -21.75 -8.26 2.43
N HIS A 391 -22.17 -8.52 1.20
CA HIS A 391 -21.52 -9.47 0.30
C HIS A 391 -20.06 -9.07 0.06
N LYS A 392 -19.82 -7.80 -0.29
CA LYS A 392 -18.48 -7.27 -0.52
C LYS A 392 -17.55 -7.41 0.70
N TRP A 393 -18.03 -7.02 1.89
CA TRP A 393 -17.17 -6.95 3.07
C TRP A 393 -17.08 -8.24 3.89
N ILE A 394 -18.11 -9.09 3.88
CA ILE A 394 -18.11 -10.35 4.63
C ILE A 394 -17.70 -11.54 3.74
N ILE A 395 -18.15 -11.58 2.49
CA ILE A 395 -17.97 -12.74 1.60
C ILE A 395 -16.74 -12.58 0.71
N GLU A 396 -16.65 -11.51 -0.09
CA GLU A 396 -15.52 -11.33 -1.01
C GLU A 396 -14.20 -11.11 -0.27
N SER A 397 -14.23 -10.36 0.83
CA SER A 397 -13.03 -10.07 1.63
C SER A 397 -12.39 -11.31 2.26
N ARG A 398 -13.15 -12.40 2.46
CA ARG A 398 -12.63 -13.66 3.02
C ARG A 398 -11.51 -14.28 2.19
N LYS A 399 -11.53 -14.07 0.86
CA LYS A 399 -10.49 -14.58 -0.06
C LYS A 399 -9.30 -13.62 -0.19
N ARG A 400 -9.48 -12.35 0.16
CA ARG A 400 -8.47 -11.30 -0.05
C ARG A 400 -7.65 -10.99 1.20
N LEU A 401 -8.23 -11.23 2.38
CA LEU A 401 -7.61 -10.90 3.66
C LEU A 401 -6.96 -12.10 4.34
N SER A 402 -5.92 -11.84 5.12
CA SER A 402 -5.38 -12.84 6.04
C SER A 402 -6.42 -13.20 7.10
N LYS A 403 -6.25 -14.36 7.76
CA LYS A 403 -7.19 -14.83 8.80
C LYS A 403 -7.37 -13.80 9.94
N LEU A 404 -6.29 -13.15 10.36
CA LEU A 404 -6.32 -12.15 11.44
C LEU A 404 -7.07 -10.89 11.01
N GLU A 405 -6.80 -10.39 9.80
CA GLU A 405 -7.49 -9.23 9.23
C GLU A 405 -8.99 -9.49 9.04
N TYR A 406 -9.36 -10.68 8.58
CA TYR A 406 -10.75 -11.07 8.42
C TYR A 406 -11.49 -11.18 9.77
N LEU A 407 -10.88 -11.82 10.77
CA LEU A 407 -11.46 -11.89 12.12
C LEU A 407 -11.61 -10.49 12.75
N SER A 408 -10.64 -9.61 12.52
CA SER A 408 -10.69 -8.21 12.95
C SER A 408 -11.86 -7.47 12.31
N LEU A 409 -12.07 -7.64 11.00
CA LEU A 409 -13.19 -7.05 10.27
C LEU A 409 -14.54 -7.50 10.86
N ILE A 410 -14.73 -8.80 11.09
CA ILE A 410 -15.98 -9.34 11.67
C ILE A 410 -16.18 -8.83 13.11
N ALA A 411 -15.11 -8.79 13.92
CA ALA A 411 -15.18 -8.26 15.28
C ALA A 411 -15.63 -6.79 15.29
N ILE A 412 -15.10 -5.96 14.40
CA ILE A 412 -15.50 -4.55 14.27
C ILE A 412 -16.98 -4.43 13.89
N ILE A 413 -17.48 -5.27 12.97
CA ILE A 413 -18.92 -5.28 12.61
C ILE A 413 -19.78 -5.56 13.84
N VAL A 414 -19.46 -6.61 14.59
CA VAL A 414 -20.20 -7.01 15.80
C VAL A 414 -20.17 -5.91 16.86
N ILE A 415 -19.00 -5.32 17.10
CA ILE A 415 -18.81 -4.23 18.06
C ILE A 415 -19.66 -3.01 17.68
N ILE A 416 -19.66 -2.60 16.41
CA ILE A 416 -20.45 -1.45 15.96
C ILE A 416 -21.94 -1.69 16.15
N VAL A 417 -22.42 -2.87 15.81
CA VAL A 417 -23.84 -3.21 15.91
C VAL A 417 -24.30 -3.35 17.37
N ALA A 418 -23.43 -3.84 18.25
CA ALA A 418 -23.75 -4.06 19.66
C ALA A 418 -23.54 -2.81 20.55
N TRP A 419 -22.48 -2.03 20.30
CA TRP A 419 -22.03 -0.94 21.19
C TRP A 419 -21.86 0.41 20.48
N GLY A 420 -22.21 0.50 19.19
CA GLY A 420 -22.13 1.74 18.41
C GLY A 420 -20.74 2.04 17.84
N PHE A 421 -20.63 3.22 17.21
CA PHE A 421 -19.44 3.54 16.43
C PHE A 421 -18.19 3.90 17.25
N VAL A 422 -18.31 4.53 18.44
CA VAL A 422 -17.11 4.91 19.23
C VAL A 422 -16.26 3.68 19.56
N PRO A 423 -16.82 2.62 20.19
CA PRO A 423 -16.02 1.45 20.52
C PRO A 423 -15.53 0.75 19.26
N GLY A 424 -16.34 0.72 18.19
CA GLY A 424 -15.97 0.14 16.91
C GLY A 424 -14.76 0.79 16.25
N ILE A 425 -14.71 2.12 16.21
CA ILE A 425 -13.58 2.87 15.66
C ILE A 425 -12.36 2.71 16.55
N LEU A 426 -12.48 2.89 17.87
CA LEU A 426 -11.36 2.82 18.79
C LEU A 426 -10.71 1.43 18.78
N ILE A 427 -11.51 0.38 18.94
CA ILE A 427 -11.04 -1.00 18.94
C ILE A 427 -10.52 -1.37 17.54
N GLY A 428 -11.19 -0.94 16.48
CA GLY A 428 -10.75 -1.16 15.11
C GLY A 428 -9.37 -0.57 14.83
N VAL A 429 -9.11 0.67 15.24
CA VAL A 429 -7.80 1.31 15.12
C VAL A 429 -6.74 0.55 15.93
N ILE A 430 -7.03 0.17 17.19
CA ILE A 430 -6.10 -0.60 18.03
C ILE A 430 -5.74 -1.95 17.38
N ILE A 431 -6.75 -2.71 16.93
CA ILE A 431 -6.54 -4.00 16.26
C ILE A 431 -5.76 -3.81 14.95
N GLY A 432 -6.08 -2.76 14.19
CA GLY A 432 -5.39 -2.42 12.95
C GLY A 432 -3.90 -2.11 13.18
N CYS A 433 -3.59 -1.25 14.15
CA CYS A 433 -2.22 -0.92 14.56
C CYS A 433 -1.47 -2.17 15.06
N ALA A 434 -2.10 -3.00 15.89
CA ALA A 434 -1.49 -4.23 16.39
C ALA A 434 -1.20 -5.24 15.26
N THR A 435 -2.13 -5.41 14.33
CA THR A 435 -1.97 -6.31 13.17
C THR A 435 -0.83 -5.83 12.26
N PHE A 436 -0.77 -4.52 11.99
CA PHE A 436 0.31 -3.93 11.22
C PHE A 436 1.67 -4.12 11.91
N ALA A 437 1.78 -3.80 13.21
CA ALA A 437 3.01 -3.95 13.97
C ALA A 437 3.51 -5.40 13.97
N PHE A 438 2.60 -6.38 14.13
CA PHE A 438 2.94 -7.79 14.09
C PHE A 438 3.37 -8.26 12.69
N SER A 439 2.72 -7.78 11.64
CA SER A 439 3.09 -8.08 10.25
C SER A 439 4.47 -7.52 9.90
N ALA A 440 4.73 -6.25 10.24
CA ALA A 440 6.02 -5.61 10.01
C ALA A 440 7.16 -6.33 10.77
N ALA A 441 6.91 -6.83 11.98
CA ALA A 441 7.92 -7.52 12.79
C ALA A 441 8.35 -8.89 12.22
N ARG A 442 7.59 -9.45 11.26
CA ARG A 442 7.91 -10.73 10.62
C ARG A 442 8.89 -10.61 9.45
N VAL A 443 9.15 -9.41 8.93
CA VAL A 443 10.13 -9.19 7.86
C VAL A 443 11.52 -9.57 8.37
N GLU A 444 12.23 -10.41 7.60
CA GLU A 444 13.58 -10.85 7.97
C GLU A 444 14.60 -9.72 7.80
N SER A 445 15.31 -9.42 8.89
CA SER A 445 16.35 -8.39 8.91
C SER A 445 17.66 -8.86 8.30
N ILE A 446 17.85 -10.18 8.12
CA ILE A 446 19.05 -10.78 7.54
C ILE A 446 18.67 -11.21 6.13
N LYS A 447 19.35 -10.67 5.12
CA LYS A 447 19.18 -11.10 3.72
C LYS A 447 19.88 -12.42 3.48
N TYR A 448 21.15 -12.49 3.87
CA TYR A 448 21.96 -13.70 3.85
C TYR A 448 23.02 -13.63 4.95
N SER A 449 23.54 -14.80 5.33
CA SER A 449 24.66 -14.96 6.24
C SER A 449 25.79 -15.68 5.52
N PHE A 450 27.03 -15.41 5.93
CA PHE A 450 28.20 -16.07 5.37
C PHE A 450 29.22 -16.44 6.45
N ASP A 451 30.06 -17.41 6.11
CA ASP A 451 31.18 -17.90 6.89
C ASP A 451 32.48 -17.51 6.17
N GLY A 452 33.54 -17.12 6.89
CA GLY A 452 34.83 -16.73 6.29
C GLY A 452 35.55 -17.83 5.51
N SER A 453 35.15 -19.10 5.67
CA SER A 453 35.60 -20.20 4.81
C SER A 453 34.91 -20.21 3.44
N GLU A 454 33.70 -19.65 3.33
CA GLU A 454 32.89 -19.58 2.11
C GLU A 454 32.99 -18.23 1.39
N TYR A 455 33.16 -17.13 2.15
CA TYR A 455 33.20 -15.76 1.65
C TYR A 455 34.39 -15.00 2.25
N ARG A 456 35.30 -14.52 1.38
CA ARG A 456 36.55 -13.85 1.76
C ARG A 456 36.69 -12.51 1.07
N SER A 457 37.69 -11.75 1.50
CA SER A 457 38.13 -10.54 0.80
C SER A 457 38.56 -10.84 -0.63
N SER A 458 38.63 -9.78 -1.43
CA SER A 458 39.11 -9.80 -2.81
C SER A 458 40.64 -9.95 -2.92
N LEU A 459 41.36 -10.13 -1.81
CA LEU A 459 42.81 -10.34 -1.81
C LEU A 459 43.15 -11.82 -2.02
N ASP A 460 43.78 -12.12 -3.15
CA ASP A 460 44.45 -13.39 -3.41
C ASP A 460 45.75 -13.45 -2.61
N ARG A 461 45.82 -14.46 -1.73
CA ARG A 461 46.91 -14.67 -0.80
C ARG A 461 47.75 -15.88 -1.20
N SER A 462 48.92 -16.03 -0.57
CA SER A 462 49.77 -17.21 -0.73
C SER A 462 49.02 -18.50 -0.37
N ARG A 463 49.52 -19.64 -0.83
CA ARG A 463 48.92 -20.95 -0.52
C ARG A 463 48.86 -21.20 0.99
N ASP A 464 49.93 -20.90 1.71
CA ASP A 464 50.02 -21.07 3.17
C ASP A 464 48.95 -20.24 3.90
N ASP A 465 48.78 -18.97 3.52
CA ASP A 465 47.76 -18.09 4.09
C ASP A 465 46.36 -18.64 3.80
N GLN A 466 46.13 -19.14 2.58
CA GLN A 466 44.84 -19.72 2.20
C GLN A 466 44.52 -20.99 2.99
N GLU A 467 45.50 -21.85 3.27
CA GLU A 467 45.35 -23.05 4.10
C GLU A 467 44.98 -22.68 5.54
N VAL A 468 45.65 -21.68 6.12
CA VAL A 468 45.30 -21.13 7.45
C VAL A 468 43.86 -20.62 7.46
N LEU A 469 43.46 -19.85 6.45
CA LEU A 469 42.10 -19.32 6.34
C LEU A 469 41.05 -20.42 6.04
N LEU A 470 41.43 -21.53 5.39
CA LEU A 470 40.52 -22.67 5.18
C LEU A 470 40.29 -23.41 6.49
N ALA A 471 41.33 -23.59 7.29
CA ALA A 471 41.25 -24.24 8.60
C ALA A 471 40.56 -23.38 9.67
N HIS A 472 40.74 -22.06 9.61
CA HIS A 472 40.30 -21.13 10.66
C HIS A 472 39.30 -20.05 10.20
N GLY A 473 38.84 -20.08 8.95
CA GLY A 473 37.90 -19.10 8.39
C GLY A 473 36.55 -19.06 9.11
N GLY A 474 36.13 -20.17 9.74
CA GLY A 474 34.90 -20.23 10.55
C GLY A 474 34.89 -19.29 11.76
N LYS A 475 36.05 -18.73 12.13
CA LYS A 475 36.16 -17.66 13.14
C LYS A 475 35.52 -16.34 12.68
N ILE A 476 35.28 -16.16 11.38
CA ILE A 476 34.62 -15.00 10.79
C ILE A 476 33.19 -15.39 10.43
N GLN A 477 32.21 -14.66 10.96
CA GLN A 477 30.79 -14.80 10.61
C GLN A 477 30.26 -13.45 10.18
N GLY A 478 29.45 -13.41 9.13
CA GLY A 478 28.89 -12.16 8.61
C GLY A 478 27.40 -12.24 8.33
N LEU A 479 26.72 -11.13 8.61
CA LEU A 479 25.28 -10.96 8.44
C LEU A 479 25.01 -9.74 7.57
N ASN A 480 24.47 -9.95 6.36
CA ASN A 480 23.99 -8.86 5.53
C ASN A 480 22.59 -8.45 6.00
N LEU A 481 22.49 -7.23 6.52
CA LEU A 481 21.26 -6.69 7.09
C LEU A 481 20.46 -5.92 6.04
N GLN A 482 19.15 -5.95 6.17
CA GLN A 482 18.23 -5.26 5.26
C GLN A 482 17.03 -4.65 5.98
N SER A 483 16.33 -3.76 5.27
CA SER A 483 15.10 -3.09 5.72
C SER A 483 15.31 -2.14 6.89
N TYR A 484 14.21 -1.64 7.45
CA TYR A 484 14.23 -0.78 8.63
C TYR A 484 14.35 -1.63 9.91
N LEU A 485 15.34 -1.34 10.75
CA LEU A 485 15.56 -2.05 12.00
C LEU A 485 14.82 -1.34 13.13
N PHE A 486 13.86 -2.06 13.72
CA PHE A 486 13.05 -1.61 14.84
C PHE A 486 12.87 -2.75 15.85
N PHE A 487 12.21 -2.49 16.98
CA PHE A 487 12.06 -3.43 18.10
C PHE A 487 11.83 -4.90 17.68
N GLY A 488 10.88 -5.13 16.77
CA GLY A 488 10.52 -6.47 16.32
C GLY A 488 11.63 -7.18 15.55
N SER A 489 12.16 -6.53 14.51
CA SER A 489 13.20 -7.10 13.66
C SER A 489 14.55 -7.21 14.37
N ALA A 490 14.91 -6.21 15.18
CA ALA A 490 16.16 -6.19 15.92
C ALA A 490 16.20 -7.24 17.06
N ASN A 491 15.08 -7.50 17.74
CA ASN A 491 15.03 -8.59 18.72
C ASN A 491 15.20 -9.96 18.05
N ARG A 492 14.63 -10.17 16.85
CA ARG A 492 14.86 -11.41 16.09
C ARG A 492 16.33 -11.55 15.68
N LEU A 493 16.96 -10.46 15.24
CA LEU A 493 18.39 -10.42 14.97
C LEU A 493 19.20 -10.81 16.22
N TYR A 494 18.86 -10.24 17.39
CA TYR A 494 19.50 -10.61 18.66
C TYR A 494 19.38 -12.11 18.97
N GLN A 495 18.17 -12.68 18.85
CA GLN A 495 17.97 -14.12 19.07
C GLN A 495 18.76 -14.97 18.06
N HIS A 496 18.81 -14.55 16.80
CA HIS A 496 19.58 -15.22 15.77
C HIS A 496 21.09 -15.19 16.10
N VAL A 497 21.63 -14.03 16.44
CA VAL A 497 23.05 -13.88 16.83
C VAL A 497 23.37 -14.73 18.04
N LYS A 498 22.51 -14.73 19.07
CA LYS A 498 22.68 -15.58 20.25
C LYS A 498 22.76 -17.07 19.89
N GLN A 499 21.89 -17.54 19.00
CA GLN A 499 21.91 -18.93 18.52
C GLN A 499 23.15 -19.21 17.65
N LEU A 500 23.57 -18.26 16.82
CA LEU A 500 24.76 -18.38 15.98
C LEU A 500 26.01 -18.55 16.83
N LEU A 501 26.21 -17.68 17.82
CA LEU A 501 27.36 -17.74 18.73
C LEU A 501 27.39 -19.02 19.58
N GLN A 502 26.23 -19.58 19.92
CA GLN A 502 26.15 -20.89 20.59
C GLN A 502 26.50 -22.06 19.67
N LYS A 503 26.10 -22.00 18.40
CA LYS A 503 26.40 -23.05 17.40
C LYS A 503 27.83 -22.98 16.89
N ARG A 504 28.45 -21.81 16.93
CA ARG A 504 29.78 -21.50 16.41
C ARG A 504 30.67 -20.91 17.52
N PRO A 505 31.06 -21.71 18.53
CA PRO A 505 31.92 -21.24 19.62
C PRO A 505 33.31 -20.77 19.17
N GLU A 506 33.73 -21.15 17.96
CA GLU A 506 34.97 -20.71 17.32
C GLU A 506 34.91 -19.26 16.81
N CYS A 507 33.72 -18.67 16.67
CA CYS A 507 33.54 -17.31 16.17
C CYS A 507 34.33 -16.30 17.01
N ARG A 508 35.11 -15.43 16.34
CA ARG A 508 35.88 -14.32 16.94
C ARG A 508 35.51 -12.98 16.35
N TYR A 509 35.08 -12.95 15.10
CA TYR A 509 34.69 -11.73 14.40
C TYR A 509 33.28 -11.87 13.85
N LEU A 510 32.36 -11.00 14.26
CA LEU A 510 30.99 -10.95 13.77
C LEU A 510 30.73 -9.65 13.02
N LEU A 511 30.57 -9.75 11.69
CA LEU A 511 30.35 -8.63 10.79
C LEU A 511 28.85 -8.37 10.59
N PHE A 512 28.45 -7.11 10.67
CA PHE A 512 27.13 -6.63 10.29
C PHE A 512 27.25 -5.68 9.11
N ASP A 513 26.67 -6.07 7.97
CA ASP A 513 26.65 -5.23 6.78
C ASP A 513 25.33 -4.45 6.67
N PHE A 514 25.42 -3.14 6.81
CA PHE A 514 24.28 -2.21 6.80
C PHE A 514 23.93 -1.68 5.40
N LYS A 515 24.54 -2.20 4.33
CA LYS A 515 24.36 -1.68 2.96
C LYS A 515 22.90 -1.60 2.50
N LEU A 516 22.03 -2.51 2.96
CA LEU A 516 20.60 -2.55 2.61
C LEU A 516 19.68 -2.09 3.75
N VAL A 517 20.24 -1.55 4.83
CA VAL A 517 19.49 -1.04 5.97
C VAL A 517 19.03 0.39 5.67
N THR A 518 17.71 0.61 5.71
CA THR A 518 17.12 1.91 5.39
C THR A 518 17.01 2.85 6.59
N GLY A 519 17.14 2.32 7.80
CA GLY A 519 17.15 3.10 9.03
C GLY A 519 17.13 2.23 10.28
N VAL A 520 17.44 2.84 11.43
CA VAL A 520 17.50 2.20 12.75
C VAL A 520 16.81 3.11 13.76
N ASP A 521 15.92 2.56 14.59
CA ASP A 521 15.30 3.30 15.69
C ASP A 521 15.98 3.06 17.05
N SER A 522 15.57 3.82 18.07
CA SER A 522 16.12 3.71 19.42
C SER A 522 15.87 2.34 20.07
N SER A 523 14.79 1.66 19.69
CA SER A 523 14.45 0.33 20.21
C SER A 523 15.33 -0.77 19.63
N ALA A 524 15.72 -0.65 18.36
CA ALA A 524 16.71 -1.50 17.73
C ALA A 524 18.09 -1.31 18.38
N ALA A 525 18.46 -0.07 18.71
CA ALA A 525 19.71 0.24 19.40
C ALA A 525 19.85 -0.53 20.73
N TYR A 526 18.75 -0.66 21.49
CA TYR A 526 18.72 -1.50 22.70
C TYR A 526 19.00 -2.99 22.43
N SER A 527 18.45 -3.52 21.33
CA SER A 527 18.71 -4.92 20.92
C SER A 527 20.17 -5.11 20.50
N PHE A 528 20.77 -4.15 19.82
CA PHE A 528 22.21 -4.15 19.52
C PHE A 528 23.06 -4.10 20.79
N ALA A 529 22.68 -3.32 21.80
CA ALA A 529 23.36 -3.33 23.11
C ALA A 529 23.26 -4.70 23.82
N GLN A 530 22.22 -5.50 23.57
CA GLN A 530 22.13 -6.88 24.05
C GLN A 530 23.04 -7.83 23.24
N ILE A 531 23.15 -7.61 21.92
CA ILE A 531 24.10 -8.31 21.05
C ILE A 531 25.54 -8.08 21.54
N LYS A 532 25.93 -6.81 21.77
CA LYS A 532 27.26 -6.44 22.28
C LYS A 532 27.61 -7.15 23.58
N ARG A 533 26.68 -7.18 24.53
CA ARG A 533 26.89 -7.90 25.80
C ARG A 533 27.14 -9.39 25.57
N SER A 534 26.30 -10.03 24.74
CA SER A 534 26.43 -11.46 24.45
C SER A 534 27.71 -11.80 23.69
N ALA A 535 28.15 -10.92 22.80
CA ALA A 535 29.41 -11.05 22.06
C ALA A 535 30.62 -10.88 22.99
N ARG A 536 30.60 -9.86 23.85
CA ARG A 536 31.67 -9.59 24.83
C ARG A 536 31.86 -10.73 25.81
N ASP A 537 30.78 -11.32 26.31
CA ASP A 537 30.83 -12.46 27.24
C ASP A 537 31.53 -13.69 26.62
N LEU A 538 31.60 -13.77 25.29
CA LEU A 538 32.26 -14.83 24.53
C LEU A 538 33.60 -14.40 23.90
N GLY A 539 34.03 -13.14 24.10
CA GLY A 539 35.23 -12.60 23.49
C GLY A 539 35.15 -12.49 21.97
N VAL A 540 33.98 -12.13 21.45
CA VAL A 540 33.73 -11.88 20.02
C VAL A 540 33.75 -10.38 19.75
N GLU A 541 34.56 -9.97 18.78
CA GLU A 541 34.60 -8.59 18.31
C GLU A 541 33.52 -8.34 17.26
N LEU A 542 32.82 -7.21 17.39
CA LEU A 542 31.76 -6.83 16.46
C LEU A 542 32.28 -5.83 15.45
N ILE A 543 31.96 -6.05 14.17
CA ILE A 543 32.40 -5.17 13.09
C ILE A 543 31.19 -4.66 12.33
N LEU A 544 31.09 -3.35 12.14
CA LEU A 544 30.00 -2.73 11.39
C LEU A 544 30.54 -2.19 10.07
N VAL A 545 29.88 -2.57 8.96
CA VAL A 545 30.23 -2.09 7.62
C VAL A 545 29.06 -1.41 6.93
N HIS A 546 29.35 -0.45 6.05
CA HIS A 546 28.37 0.39 5.37
C HIS A 546 27.37 1.10 6.31
N LEU A 547 27.82 1.49 7.50
CA LEU A 547 26.98 2.14 8.50
C LEU A 547 26.67 3.58 8.09
N SER A 548 25.38 3.92 7.95
CA SER A 548 24.97 5.30 7.66
C SER A 548 25.12 6.21 8.88
N ALA A 549 25.40 7.50 8.66
CA ALA A 549 25.55 8.47 9.76
C ALA A 549 24.31 8.56 10.68
N ALA A 550 23.11 8.35 10.12
CA ALA A 550 21.87 8.32 10.89
C ALA A 550 21.81 7.09 11.82
N ALA A 551 22.16 5.92 11.31
CA ALA A 551 22.22 4.69 12.11
C ALA A 551 23.32 4.75 13.16
N GLU A 552 24.49 5.27 12.81
CA GLU A 552 25.61 5.46 13.73
C GLU A 552 25.23 6.34 14.92
N LYS A 553 24.57 7.48 14.67
CA LYS A 553 24.09 8.38 15.73
C LYS A 553 23.17 7.66 16.73
N VAL A 554 22.27 6.82 16.24
CA VAL A 554 21.32 6.05 17.07
C VAL A 554 22.03 4.94 17.85
N LEU A 555 23.01 4.26 17.24
CA LEU A 555 23.76 3.19 17.91
C LEU A 555 24.73 3.76 18.96
N ARG A 556 25.35 4.91 18.71
CA ARG A 556 26.18 5.63 19.69
C ARG A 556 25.39 6.08 20.92
N SER A 557 24.16 6.55 20.75
CA SER A 557 23.33 6.99 21.89
C SER A 557 22.92 5.84 22.82
N SER A 558 23.03 4.59 22.36
CA SER A 558 22.75 3.38 23.14
C SER A 558 24.00 2.71 23.75
N ASP A 559 25.17 3.34 23.63
CA ASP A 559 26.48 2.77 24.06
C ASP A 559 26.84 1.43 23.37
N PHE A 560 26.22 1.18 22.20
CA PHE A 560 26.61 0.05 21.36
C PHE A 560 27.99 0.30 20.76
N ILE A 561 28.18 1.44 20.10
CA ILE A 561 29.47 1.80 19.51
C ILE A 561 30.39 2.32 20.61
N GLY A 562 31.45 1.56 20.89
CA GLY A 562 32.44 1.80 21.94
C GLY A 562 33.46 0.66 21.94
N GLU A 563 33.97 0.29 23.11
CA GLU A 563 34.93 -0.81 23.23
C GLU A 563 34.35 -2.15 22.70
N GLY A 564 35.15 -2.87 21.91
CA GLY A 564 34.78 -4.14 21.27
C GLY A 564 33.91 -4.03 20.01
N VAL A 565 33.73 -2.81 19.48
CA VAL A 565 33.01 -2.57 18.22
C VAL A 565 33.85 -1.72 17.28
N THR A 566 34.18 -2.28 16.12
CA THR A 566 35.00 -1.63 15.09
C THR A 566 34.13 -1.26 13.88
N ILE A 567 34.32 -0.05 13.33
CA ILE A 567 33.58 0.41 12.15
C ILE A 567 34.54 0.47 10.97
N ILE A 568 34.23 -0.26 9.91
CA ILE A 568 35.02 -0.28 8.68
C ILE A 568 34.09 0.08 7.51
N PRO A 569 34.43 1.06 6.65
CA PRO A 569 33.50 1.55 5.63
C PRO A 569 33.00 0.46 4.66
N GLU A 570 33.90 -0.41 4.23
CA GLU A 570 33.65 -1.42 3.21
C GLU A 570 33.77 -2.85 3.75
N LEU A 571 32.91 -3.74 3.26
CA LEU A 571 32.92 -5.15 3.64
C LEU A 571 34.23 -5.85 3.26
N ASP A 572 34.78 -5.54 2.08
CA ASP A 572 36.00 -6.16 1.58
C ASP A 572 37.19 -5.89 2.51
N HIS A 573 37.37 -4.64 2.94
CA HIS A 573 38.42 -4.25 3.89
C HIS A 573 38.20 -4.85 5.28
N ALA A 574 36.95 -4.98 5.71
CA ALA A 574 36.65 -5.62 6.98
C ALA A 574 37.03 -7.10 7.00
N LEU A 575 36.77 -7.81 5.90
CA LEU A 575 37.21 -9.19 5.72
C LEU A 575 38.73 -9.29 5.65
N GLU A 576 39.38 -8.42 4.87
CA GLU A 576 40.84 -8.40 4.76
C GLU A 576 41.49 -8.22 6.14
N TRP A 577 40.95 -7.30 6.95
CA TRP A 577 41.42 -7.05 8.31
C TRP A 577 41.25 -8.29 9.21
N CYS A 578 40.07 -8.92 9.21
CA CYS A 578 39.83 -10.14 9.99
C CYS A 578 40.74 -11.30 9.57
N GLU A 579 40.95 -11.46 8.26
CA GLU A 579 41.82 -12.48 7.71
C GLU A 579 43.28 -12.28 8.14
N ASN A 580 43.77 -11.03 8.09
CA ASN A 580 45.13 -10.70 8.53
C ASN A 580 45.34 -11.03 10.01
N GLU A 581 44.35 -10.72 10.87
CA GLU A 581 44.39 -11.07 12.29
C GLU A 581 44.39 -12.59 12.53
N ILE A 582 43.64 -13.35 11.73
CA ILE A 582 43.66 -14.82 11.84
C ILE A 582 45.02 -15.36 11.38
N ILE A 583 45.57 -14.87 10.27
CA ILE A 583 46.86 -15.32 9.73
C ILE A 583 47.98 -15.03 10.74
N SER A 584 48.04 -13.81 11.28
CA SER A 584 49.08 -13.40 12.24
C SER A 584 49.07 -14.23 13.53
N GLN A 585 47.93 -14.75 13.95
CA GLN A 585 47.79 -15.62 15.11
C GLN A 585 48.29 -17.06 14.89
N HIS A 586 48.39 -17.52 13.65
CA HIS A 586 48.73 -18.94 13.32
C HIS A 586 50.05 -19.07 12.58
N GLN A 587 50.61 -17.99 12.05
CA GLN A 587 51.97 -17.94 11.56
C GLN A 587 52.92 -17.58 12.72
N GLY A 588 53.88 -18.47 13.01
CA GLY A 588 54.98 -18.16 13.92
C GLY A 588 55.81 -16.99 13.37
N LEU A 589 56.44 -16.22 14.27
CA LEU A 589 57.33 -15.07 14.00
C LEU A 589 58.59 -15.41 13.15
N THR A 590 58.64 -16.57 12.50
CA THR A 590 59.80 -17.16 11.81
C THR A 590 59.38 -17.86 10.52
N GLN A 591 58.73 -17.16 9.60
CA GLN A 591 59.04 -17.39 8.20
C GLN A 591 60.13 -16.36 7.86
N GLU A 592 61.38 -16.82 7.80
CA GLU A 592 62.37 -16.16 6.93
C GLU A 592 61.67 -15.95 5.58
N GLU A 593 61.82 -14.76 4.98
CA GLU A 593 61.30 -14.49 3.63
C GLU A 593 61.68 -15.68 2.74
N ALA A 594 60.71 -16.53 2.41
CA ALA A 594 60.98 -17.70 1.58
C ALA A 594 61.61 -17.16 0.30
N SER A 595 62.81 -17.63 -0.01
CA SER A 595 63.51 -17.15 -1.19
C SER A 595 62.70 -17.56 -2.41
N LEU A 596 62.85 -16.84 -3.53
CA LEU A 596 62.22 -17.23 -4.79
C LEU A 596 62.47 -18.71 -5.13
N ARG A 597 63.66 -19.21 -4.76
CA ARG A 597 64.08 -20.60 -4.93
C ARG A 597 63.23 -21.57 -4.10
N ASP A 598 62.97 -21.25 -2.84
CA ASP A 598 62.14 -22.08 -1.96
C ASP A 598 60.70 -22.13 -2.44
N TRP A 599 60.16 -20.98 -2.87
CA TRP A 599 58.80 -20.91 -3.41
C TRP A 599 58.66 -21.75 -4.69
N PHE A 600 59.58 -21.61 -5.64
CA PHE A 600 59.55 -22.39 -6.88
C PHE A 600 59.83 -23.88 -6.64
N ALA A 601 60.73 -24.22 -5.72
CA ALA A 601 61.00 -25.61 -5.36
C ALA A 601 59.75 -26.27 -4.75
N GLY A 602 58.98 -25.53 -3.94
CA GLY A 602 57.71 -25.99 -3.39
C GLY A 602 56.60 -26.18 -4.44
N ILE A 603 56.57 -25.34 -5.49
CA ILE A 603 55.61 -25.49 -6.60
C ILE A 603 55.98 -26.65 -7.53
N LEU A 604 57.26 -26.79 -7.87
CA LEU A 604 57.76 -27.71 -8.90
C LEU A 604 58.23 -29.05 -8.32
N ASP A 605 58.27 -29.19 -6.99
CA ASP A 605 58.80 -30.36 -6.27
C ASP A 605 60.23 -30.75 -6.75
N SER A 606 61.07 -29.73 -7.00
CA SER A 606 62.44 -29.90 -7.49
C SER A 606 63.24 -28.59 -7.38
N GLU A 607 64.34 -28.60 -6.62
CA GLU A 607 65.26 -27.46 -6.56
C GLU A 607 65.92 -27.16 -7.91
N ARG A 608 66.23 -28.20 -8.69
CA ARG A 608 66.86 -28.06 -10.01
C ARG A 608 65.95 -27.29 -10.97
N ASP A 609 64.67 -27.63 -10.95
CA ASP A 609 63.65 -27.05 -11.84
C ASP A 609 63.35 -25.62 -11.41
N ALA A 610 63.37 -25.36 -10.09
CA ALA A 610 63.30 -24.01 -9.55
C ALA A 610 64.46 -23.14 -10.05
N ASP A 611 65.69 -23.64 -9.98
CA ASP A 611 66.88 -22.92 -10.45
C ASP A 611 66.83 -22.64 -11.96
N GLU A 612 66.31 -23.58 -12.76
CA GLU A 612 66.12 -23.37 -14.20
C GLU A 612 65.04 -22.32 -14.47
N LEU A 613 63.90 -22.37 -13.80
CA LEU A 613 62.85 -21.37 -13.95
C LEU A 613 63.33 -19.97 -13.56
N ILE A 614 64.11 -19.84 -12.47
CA ILE A 614 64.68 -18.55 -12.05
C ILE A 614 65.59 -17.98 -13.13
N ARG A 615 66.43 -18.81 -13.77
CA ARG A 615 67.33 -18.37 -14.86
C ARG A 615 66.55 -17.85 -16.08
N ARG A 616 65.35 -18.35 -16.32
CA ARG A 616 64.47 -17.99 -17.44
C ARG A 616 63.62 -16.76 -17.15
N CYS A 617 63.52 -16.35 -15.89
CA CYS A 617 62.77 -15.18 -15.45
C CYS A 617 63.62 -13.91 -15.40
N GLN A 618 63.00 -12.76 -15.67
CA GLN A 618 63.61 -11.44 -15.47
C GLN A 618 63.03 -10.79 -14.22
N ARG A 619 63.89 -10.28 -13.34
CA ARG A 619 63.46 -9.51 -12.17
C ARG A 619 62.94 -8.12 -12.59
N LEU A 620 61.78 -7.75 -12.08
CA LEU A 620 61.11 -6.47 -12.29
C LEU A 620 60.76 -5.87 -10.92
N GLU A 621 61.27 -4.68 -10.63
CA GLU A 621 60.88 -3.89 -9.46
C GLU A 621 59.95 -2.77 -9.93
N VAL A 622 58.84 -2.57 -9.22
CA VAL A 622 57.87 -1.52 -9.52
C VAL A 622 57.51 -0.75 -8.27
N GLU A 623 57.31 0.56 -8.43
CA GLU A 623 56.90 1.45 -7.35
C GLU A 623 55.39 1.42 -7.12
N ALA A 624 54.95 1.84 -5.94
CA ALA A 624 53.52 1.94 -5.63
C ALA A 624 52.80 2.85 -6.64
N GLY A 625 51.70 2.37 -7.24
CA GLY A 625 50.92 3.06 -8.24
C GLY A 625 51.40 2.86 -9.69
N GLU A 626 52.54 2.20 -9.92
CA GLU A 626 53.06 1.92 -11.25
C GLU A 626 52.19 0.88 -11.98
N VAL A 627 51.88 1.13 -13.26
CA VAL A 627 51.12 0.21 -14.10
C VAL A 627 52.06 -0.80 -14.73
N ILE A 628 51.86 -2.08 -14.43
CA ILE A 628 52.67 -3.19 -14.94
C ILE A 628 52.26 -3.55 -16.37
N VAL A 629 50.95 -3.67 -16.63
CA VAL A 629 50.37 -3.88 -17.98
C VAL A 629 49.00 -3.22 -18.08
N ASN A 630 48.61 -2.79 -19.29
CA ASN A 630 47.29 -2.24 -19.56
C ASN A 630 46.32 -3.30 -20.12
N ALA A 631 45.03 -3.12 -19.85
CA ALA A 631 43.99 -3.89 -20.53
C ALA A 631 44.08 -3.69 -22.05
N GLY A 632 44.02 -4.78 -22.81
CA GLY A 632 44.14 -4.78 -24.27
C GLY A 632 45.57 -4.96 -24.79
N ASP A 633 46.60 -4.86 -23.95
CA ASP A 633 47.98 -5.15 -24.35
C ASP A 633 48.12 -6.63 -24.80
N PRO A 634 49.09 -6.97 -25.66
CA PRO A 634 49.43 -8.36 -25.94
C PRO A 634 49.79 -9.11 -24.66
N ALA A 635 49.33 -10.35 -24.49
CA ALA A 635 49.70 -11.18 -23.35
C ALA A 635 51.00 -11.95 -23.62
N ASP A 636 52.10 -11.21 -23.60
CA ASP A 636 53.45 -11.67 -23.94
C ASP A 636 54.28 -12.17 -22.75
N SER A 637 53.68 -12.22 -21.56
CA SER A 637 54.39 -12.52 -20.31
C SER A 637 53.45 -12.89 -19.17
N MET A 638 53.98 -13.62 -18.20
CA MET A 638 53.37 -13.79 -16.88
C MET A 638 54.33 -13.35 -15.78
N HIS A 639 53.80 -13.04 -14.60
CA HIS A 639 54.55 -12.48 -13.50
C HIS A 639 54.33 -13.29 -12.22
N PHE A 640 55.41 -13.57 -11.52
CA PHE A 640 55.47 -14.18 -10.19
C PHE A 640 55.74 -13.07 -9.17
N ILE A 641 54.83 -12.84 -8.23
CA ILE A 641 54.96 -11.78 -7.22
C ILE A 641 55.77 -12.36 -6.06
N LEU A 642 57.06 -12.01 -5.96
CA LEU A 642 57.90 -12.44 -4.85
C LEU A 642 57.55 -11.65 -3.58
N ASP A 643 57.49 -10.32 -3.72
CA ASP A 643 57.16 -9.41 -2.63
C ASP A 643 56.29 -8.26 -3.12
N GLY A 644 55.50 -7.67 -2.22
CA GLY A 644 54.56 -6.60 -2.50
C GLY A 644 53.13 -7.05 -2.80
N ARG A 645 52.37 -6.18 -3.47
CA ARG A 645 50.94 -6.35 -3.73
C ARG A 645 50.55 -5.65 -5.03
N VAL A 646 49.77 -6.34 -5.84
CA VAL A 646 49.36 -5.91 -7.18
C VAL A 646 47.84 -5.98 -7.34
N GLY A 647 47.22 -4.93 -7.84
CA GLY A 647 45.78 -4.82 -8.07
C GLY A 647 45.38 -5.11 -9.52
N ILE A 648 44.25 -5.80 -9.69
CA ILE A 648 43.55 -5.96 -10.98
C ILE A 648 42.50 -4.87 -11.09
N MET A 649 42.71 -3.97 -12.04
CA MET A 649 41.90 -2.78 -12.27
C MET A 649 41.08 -2.95 -13.55
N VAL A 650 39.76 -2.77 -13.45
CA VAL A 650 38.83 -2.83 -14.58
C VAL A 650 38.15 -1.46 -14.73
N PRO A 651 37.98 -0.93 -15.97
CA PRO A 651 37.26 0.32 -16.18
C PRO A 651 35.79 0.21 -15.74
N ALA A 652 35.33 1.18 -14.95
CA ALA A 652 33.91 1.35 -14.60
C ALA A 652 33.23 2.37 -15.53
N GLU A 653 31.89 2.40 -15.51
CA GLU A 653 31.05 3.24 -16.39
C GLU A 653 31.30 4.76 -16.25
N ASP A 654 31.93 5.21 -15.16
CA ASP A 654 32.21 6.64 -14.86
C ASP A 654 33.67 7.08 -15.15
N ASP A 655 34.39 6.40 -16.05
CA ASP A 655 35.82 6.70 -16.35
C ASP A 655 36.77 6.51 -15.15
N ARG A 656 36.28 5.86 -14.08
CA ARG A 656 37.03 5.47 -12.89
C ARG A 656 37.47 4.00 -13.00
N THR A 657 38.66 3.67 -12.55
CA THR A 657 39.11 2.28 -12.43
C THR A 657 38.58 1.68 -11.13
N THR A 658 38.00 0.48 -11.21
CA THR A 658 37.57 -0.29 -10.04
C THR A 658 38.55 -1.43 -9.80
N ARG A 659 39.07 -1.52 -8.57
CA ARG A 659 39.84 -2.66 -8.12
C ARG A 659 38.91 -3.85 -7.94
N VAL A 660 39.08 -4.87 -8.78
CA VAL A 660 38.26 -6.08 -8.73
C VAL A 660 38.89 -7.13 -7.82
N ARG A 661 40.23 -7.15 -7.75
CA ARG A 661 41.00 -8.11 -6.98
C ARG A 661 42.38 -7.56 -6.65
N SER A 662 42.95 -7.96 -5.52
CA SER A 662 44.35 -7.71 -5.17
C SER A 662 45.10 -9.03 -5.10
N LEU A 663 46.39 -9.03 -5.39
CA LEU A 663 47.25 -10.21 -5.39
C LEU A 663 48.48 -9.93 -4.54
N GLY A 664 48.70 -10.73 -3.51
CA GLY A 664 49.83 -10.61 -2.59
C GLY A 664 51.04 -11.43 -3.01
N ARG A 665 52.07 -11.42 -2.15
CA ARG A 665 53.28 -12.26 -2.28
C ARG A 665 52.98 -13.73 -2.50
N TYR A 666 53.88 -14.40 -3.21
CA TYR A 666 53.81 -15.82 -3.57
C TYR A 666 52.56 -16.20 -4.38
N THR A 667 52.12 -15.29 -5.24
CA THR A 667 51.03 -15.52 -6.21
C THR A 667 51.47 -15.17 -7.63
N THR A 668 50.69 -15.60 -8.63
CA THR A 668 50.99 -15.37 -10.05
C THR A 668 49.89 -14.66 -10.80
N ILE A 669 50.28 -13.90 -11.82
CA ILE A 669 49.40 -13.11 -12.66
C ILE A 669 49.80 -13.15 -14.13
N GLY A 670 48.81 -13.04 -15.02
CA GLY A 670 49.04 -13.00 -16.46
C GLY A 670 49.18 -14.38 -17.12
N GLU A 671 49.07 -15.46 -16.35
CA GLU A 671 49.13 -16.85 -16.83
C GLU A 671 48.03 -17.15 -17.86
N MET A 672 46.83 -16.61 -17.65
CA MET A 672 45.69 -16.86 -18.53
C MET A 672 45.92 -16.32 -19.94
N GLY A 673 46.41 -15.08 -20.06
CA GLY A 673 46.67 -14.46 -21.36
C GLY A 673 47.83 -15.15 -22.08
N LEU A 674 48.86 -15.55 -21.33
CA LEU A 674 50.01 -16.28 -21.85
C LEU A 674 49.61 -17.64 -22.46
N VAL A 675 48.75 -18.40 -21.76
CA VAL A 675 48.29 -19.73 -22.18
C VAL A 675 47.20 -19.68 -23.25
N ALA A 676 46.26 -18.73 -23.16
CA ALA A 676 45.13 -18.62 -24.08
C ALA A 676 45.44 -17.82 -25.36
N HIS A 677 46.60 -17.16 -25.43
CA HIS A 677 46.99 -16.23 -26.49
C HIS A 677 45.95 -15.12 -26.76
N THR A 678 45.32 -14.62 -25.70
CA THR A 678 44.35 -13.52 -25.76
C THR A 678 44.94 -12.23 -25.17
N PRO A 679 44.54 -11.03 -25.64
CA PRO A 679 44.96 -9.76 -25.04
C PRO A 679 44.66 -9.69 -23.54
N ARG A 680 45.40 -8.83 -22.81
CA ARG A 680 45.22 -8.61 -21.36
C ARG A 680 43.77 -8.25 -21.05
N SER A 681 43.14 -9.01 -20.16
CA SER A 681 41.73 -8.83 -19.79
C SER A 681 41.49 -7.64 -18.85
N ALA A 682 42.53 -7.16 -18.17
CA ALA A 682 42.45 -6.08 -17.18
C ALA A 682 43.80 -5.37 -17.05
N THR A 683 43.78 -4.15 -16.52
CA THR A 683 45.00 -3.40 -16.18
C THR A 683 45.54 -3.94 -14.85
N ILE A 684 46.86 -4.10 -14.77
CA ILE A 684 47.56 -4.57 -13.58
C ILE A 684 48.40 -3.42 -13.04
N GLN A 685 48.20 -3.06 -11.78
CA GLN A 685 48.87 -1.92 -11.14
C GLN A 685 49.43 -2.32 -9.78
N ALA A 686 50.65 -1.88 -9.47
CA ALA A 686 51.24 -2.09 -8.14
C ALA A 686 50.48 -1.27 -7.08
N GLU A 687 49.98 -1.92 -6.03
CA GLU A 687 49.34 -1.22 -4.90
C GLU A 687 50.39 -0.71 -3.90
N VAL A 688 51.49 -1.43 -3.78
CA VAL A 688 52.68 -1.09 -2.99
C VAL A 688 53.94 -1.40 -3.81
N ALA A 689 55.10 -0.91 -3.37
CA ALA A 689 56.37 -1.30 -3.99
C ALA A 689 56.48 -2.83 -4.03
N SER A 690 56.73 -3.39 -5.22
CA SER A 690 56.61 -4.83 -5.46
C SER A 690 57.79 -5.36 -6.28
N VAL A 691 58.19 -6.60 -5.99
CA VAL A 691 59.25 -7.33 -6.70
C VAL A 691 58.60 -8.50 -7.42
N LEU A 692 58.66 -8.48 -8.76
CA LEU A 692 58.11 -9.51 -9.63
C LEU A 692 59.21 -10.22 -10.43
N TYR A 693 58.94 -11.46 -10.80
CA TYR A 693 59.75 -12.21 -11.76
C TYR A 693 58.91 -12.51 -13.01
N VAL A 694 59.40 -12.07 -14.16
CA VAL A 694 58.68 -12.08 -15.43
C VAL A 694 59.15 -13.23 -16.29
N LEU A 695 58.24 -14.11 -16.68
CA LEU A 695 58.46 -15.15 -17.69
C LEU A 695 57.75 -14.73 -18.97
N ASN A 696 58.51 -14.39 -20.00
CA ASN A 696 57.95 -13.99 -21.30
C ASN A 696 57.59 -15.19 -22.19
N THR A 697 56.76 -14.97 -23.20
CA THR A 697 56.28 -16.03 -24.13
C THR A 697 57.43 -16.78 -24.79
N HIS A 698 58.49 -16.08 -25.19
CA HIS A 698 59.64 -16.72 -25.83
C HIS A 698 60.35 -17.70 -24.89
N GLN A 699 60.56 -17.34 -23.62
CA GLN A 699 61.16 -18.23 -22.63
C GLN A 699 60.22 -19.37 -22.23
N PHE A 700 58.91 -19.10 -22.17
CA PHE A 700 57.92 -20.16 -21.93
C PHE A 700 57.86 -21.18 -23.06
N ASP A 701 57.88 -20.72 -24.32
CA ASP A 701 57.95 -21.58 -25.51
C ASP A 701 59.28 -22.36 -25.55
N ALA A 702 60.40 -21.72 -25.18
CA ALA A 702 61.69 -22.40 -25.07
C ALA A 702 61.68 -23.50 -24.00
N ILE A 703 61.08 -23.26 -22.83
CA ILE A 703 60.91 -24.30 -21.80
C ILE A 703 60.07 -25.47 -22.36
N ARG A 704 58.99 -25.20 -23.09
CA ARG A 704 58.16 -26.24 -23.71
C ARG A 704 58.96 -27.14 -24.67
N ASP A 705 59.86 -26.54 -25.44
CA ASP A 705 60.59 -27.24 -26.48
C ASP A 705 61.88 -27.90 -25.96
N GLU A 706 62.56 -27.29 -24.98
CA GLU A 706 63.86 -27.72 -24.45
C GLU A 706 63.76 -28.57 -23.17
N ASP A 707 62.74 -28.35 -22.32
CA ASP A 707 62.53 -29.07 -21.06
C ASP A 707 61.03 -29.41 -20.84
N PRO A 708 60.53 -30.47 -21.51
CA PRO A 708 59.12 -30.86 -21.44
C PRO A 708 58.63 -31.19 -20.02
N ASP A 709 59.51 -31.70 -19.14
CA ASP A 709 59.16 -32.05 -17.76
C ASP A 709 58.90 -30.79 -16.94
N LEU A 710 59.76 -29.77 -17.05
CA LEU A 710 59.55 -28.45 -16.43
C LEU A 710 58.27 -27.79 -16.97
N SER A 711 58.04 -27.87 -18.28
CA SER A 711 56.82 -27.35 -18.91
C SER A 711 55.55 -28.00 -18.33
N HIS A 712 55.56 -29.33 -18.16
CA HIS A 712 54.42 -30.06 -17.59
C HIS A 712 54.13 -29.65 -16.14
N LYS A 713 55.17 -29.47 -15.32
CA LYS A 713 55.03 -29.00 -13.94
C LYS A 713 54.47 -27.57 -13.87
N LEU A 714 54.95 -26.67 -14.72
CA LEU A 714 54.43 -25.29 -14.84
C LEU A 714 52.96 -25.26 -15.25
N LEU A 715 52.59 -26.02 -16.28
CA LEU A 715 51.19 -26.11 -16.73
C LEU A 715 50.29 -26.69 -15.63
N THR A 716 50.76 -27.70 -14.90
CA THR A 716 50.03 -28.28 -13.75
C THR A 716 49.80 -27.24 -12.67
N TYR A 717 50.81 -26.45 -12.35
CA TYR A 717 50.68 -25.33 -11.42
C TYR A 717 49.65 -24.30 -11.91
N PHE A 718 49.70 -23.87 -13.17
CA PHE A 718 48.71 -22.90 -13.69
C PHE A 718 47.28 -23.43 -13.62
N VAL A 719 47.08 -24.70 -13.99
CA VAL A 719 45.76 -25.36 -13.89
C VAL A 719 45.29 -25.39 -12.44
N SER A 720 46.16 -25.69 -11.47
CA SER A 720 45.79 -25.67 -10.06
C SER A 720 45.37 -24.28 -9.57
N VAL A 721 46.12 -23.23 -9.91
CA VAL A 721 45.80 -21.84 -9.53
C VAL A 721 44.47 -21.39 -10.14
N MET A 722 44.25 -21.67 -11.43
CA MET A 722 42.99 -21.33 -12.09
C MET A 722 41.80 -22.11 -11.51
N ALA A 723 41.97 -23.40 -11.22
CA ALA A 723 40.93 -24.24 -10.62
C ALA A 723 40.54 -23.73 -9.22
N GLU A 724 41.52 -23.33 -8.42
CA GLU A 724 41.31 -22.81 -7.07
C GLU A 724 40.58 -21.46 -7.11
N ARG A 725 41.02 -20.54 -7.98
CA ARG A 725 40.35 -19.25 -8.22
C ARG A 725 38.91 -19.42 -8.69
N LEU A 726 38.66 -20.36 -9.61
CA LEU A 726 37.32 -20.66 -10.12
C LEU A 726 36.43 -21.28 -9.05
N SER A 727 36.95 -22.23 -8.26
CA SER A 727 36.22 -22.83 -7.16
C SER A 727 35.84 -21.79 -6.12
N PHE A 728 36.73 -20.84 -5.82
CA PHE A 728 36.44 -19.74 -4.91
C PHE A 728 35.35 -18.81 -5.46
N ALA A 729 35.49 -18.35 -6.72
CA ALA A 729 34.47 -17.50 -7.36
C ALA A 729 33.09 -18.14 -7.36
N ASN A 730 33.00 -19.45 -7.64
CA ASN A 730 31.75 -20.21 -7.60
C ASN A 730 31.14 -20.25 -6.19
N ARG A 731 31.95 -20.41 -5.13
CA ARG A 731 31.47 -20.36 -3.73
C ARG A 731 30.92 -18.98 -3.38
N THR A 732 31.65 -17.91 -3.73
CA THR A 732 31.20 -16.53 -3.49
C THR A 732 29.88 -16.23 -4.20
N ILE A 733 29.73 -16.65 -5.46
CA ILE A 733 28.47 -16.50 -6.21
C ILE A 733 27.33 -17.28 -5.55
N ALA A 734 27.59 -18.49 -5.03
CA ALA A 734 26.59 -19.29 -4.34
C ALA A 734 26.10 -18.61 -3.05
N VAL A 735 26.98 -17.98 -2.29
CA VAL A 735 26.61 -17.20 -1.09
C VAL A 735 25.74 -16.00 -1.46
N LEU A 736 26.11 -15.24 -2.51
CA LEU A 736 25.37 -14.06 -2.95
C LEU A 736 23.99 -14.36 -3.56
N ARG A 737 23.73 -15.62 -3.94
CA ARG A 737 22.44 -16.10 -4.47
C ARG A 737 21.48 -16.63 -3.39
N ARG A 738 21.96 -16.87 -2.16
CA ARG A 738 21.11 -17.20 -1.02
C ARG A 738 20.32 -15.96 -0.59
#